data_AF-A0A4D4M0C8-F1
#
_entry.id   AF-A0A4D4M0C8-F1
#
_cell.length_a   1.000
_cell.length_b   1.000
_cell.length_c   1.000
_cell.angle_alpha   90.00
_cell.angle_beta   90.00
_cell.angle_gamma   90.00
#
_symmetry.space_group_name_H-M   'P 1'
#
loop_
_entity.id
_entity.type
_entity.pdbx_description
1 polymer ?
#
loop_
_entity_poly.entity_id
_entity_poly.type
_entity_poly.pdbx_seq_one_letter_code
_entity_poly.pdbx_strand_id
1 'polypeptide(L)'
;MRRRLAPRVAGAVRRRRRTVRVTASAALLVPLLAGPSACVGGTTPDRHLQNDFTDAADDYHVPLSVLMGVSYLQSRWDSRPGAPSVVGGYGPMHLVDTHQDRTPSPSAPRRGSAQPPAVAAGPSAAQGATSSGSPSAQPAADLRRAARLIGAPAGQLRTDAAANVRGGAALLAATQRQLGKPLSADPADWWEAVARFSGTGDTAAAATYANDVFSVIRRGANRTTVEGQHLTLPASPGVRPHTPRPQGAQRPKEVECPAELSCDWLSAPYVEMDDGQYGNHDLADRPRDQKIEYIVIHDTEAILPSMLRTVQYPTEASWHYSIRSSDGHITQHVRTKDVAWHSGNQFVNARSIGIEHEGFLTQPDAWYSEQMYRSSARLVRYLAKKYGIPLDRQHIFGHDNVPAPTASSIPDMHDDPGPFWDWRHYFDLLGAPLRATAGPDSDVVTVLPDFATHKPLFTGCGKSGEPCAQHGSSAVRLHTEPDEDAPLIQDPGRRPDGDDSTEDVNDLGSRASAGQTYAVAGRGGDWTAIWYLGRKAWFRNPKEHPTAVGASGRTVTPKDGLSEIPVYGRALPEEDAYPEGVPEQPESPLPYSLLAGQRYVTQSRDVGSYIDRSSFSDTPDLVVKGREEYYEIQFGHRLAYVRASDVDVDEVSAPATAQPPSGEGARRPRR
;
A
#
# COMPACT_ATOMS: atom_id res chain seq x y z
N MET A 1 49.06 26.25 32.93
CA MET A 1 50.01 27.18 32.30
C MET A 1 50.22 26.72 30.85
N ARG A 2 49.70 27.43 29.83
CA ARG A 2 50.45 28.25 28.84
C ARG A 2 51.72 27.54 28.33
N ARG A 3 52.03 27.37 27.04
CA ARG A 3 51.71 28.06 25.77
C ARG A 3 52.35 27.20 24.65
N ARG A 4 51.68 26.91 23.54
CA ARG A 4 51.73 27.60 22.23
C ARG A 4 53.08 27.58 21.46
N LEU A 5 52.95 27.11 20.22
CA LEU A 5 53.40 27.66 18.93
C LEU A 5 54.73 27.18 18.29
N ALA A 6 54.56 26.72 17.05
CA ALA A 6 55.53 26.38 16.01
C ALA A 6 56.24 27.62 15.42
N PRO A 7 57.24 27.39 14.53
CA PRO A 7 57.12 28.00 13.18
C PRO A 7 57.66 27.15 12.00
N ARG A 8 56.83 27.07 10.95
CA ARG A 8 56.99 27.43 9.52
C ARG A 8 58.37 27.59 8.80
N VAL A 9 58.45 26.93 7.61
CA VAL A 9 59.10 27.21 6.27
C VAL A 9 60.64 27.31 6.18
N ALA A 10 61.39 27.07 5.09
CA ALA A 10 61.16 26.84 3.64
C ALA A 10 62.43 26.24 2.98
N GLY A 11 62.35 25.82 1.70
CA GLY A 11 63.43 26.08 0.74
C GLY A 11 64.00 24.87 -0.01
N ALA A 12 63.96 24.96 -1.34
CA ALA A 12 64.32 23.93 -2.32
C ALA A 12 65.77 24.07 -2.87
N VAL A 13 66.16 23.09 -3.71
CA VAL A 13 66.91 23.21 -5.00
C VAL A 13 68.28 22.48 -5.15
N ARG A 14 68.32 21.57 -6.16
CA ARG A 14 69.39 21.15 -7.16
C ARG A 14 70.58 20.23 -6.79
N ARG A 15 70.83 19.17 -7.59
CA ARG A 15 71.64 19.07 -8.87
C ARG A 15 71.63 17.60 -9.35
N ARG A 16 71.28 17.26 -10.62
CA ARG A 16 72.11 17.01 -11.86
C ARG A 16 73.21 15.93 -11.69
N ARG A 17 73.58 15.02 -12.62
CA ARG A 17 73.33 14.71 -14.07
C ARG A 17 74.07 13.39 -14.39
N ARG A 18 73.64 12.58 -15.38
CA ARG A 18 74.44 12.11 -16.55
C ARG A 18 73.62 11.25 -17.54
N THR A 19 74.00 11.37 -18.81
CA THR A 19 73.36 10.93 -20.06
C THR A 19 74.41 10.25 -20.95
N VAL A 20 74.05 9.25 -21.78
CA VAL A 20 74.61 8.91 -23.13
C VAL A 20 73.57 8.01 -23.86
N ARG A 21 72.84 8.49 -24.90
CA ARG A 21 72.93 8.32 -26.39
C ARG A 21 72.74 6.88 -26.94
N VAL A 22 71.66 6.54 -27.68
CA VAL A 22 71.18 6.85 -29.07
C VAL A 22 71.71 5.89 -30.13
N THR A 23 70.79 5.20 -30.83
CA THR A 23 70.82 4.94 -32.28
C THR A 23 69.40 4.83 -32.83
N ALA A 24 69.11 5.58 -33.89
CA ALA A 24 67.90 5.51 -34.70
C ALA A 24 68.25 4.90 -36.07
N SER A 25 67.32 4.16 -36.68
CA SER A 25 67.27 3.91 -38.13
C SER A 25 65.83 3.67 -38.55
N ALA A 26 65.41 4.37 -39.58
CA ALA A 26 64.07 4.38 -40.14
C ALA A 26 63.94 3.38 -41.29
N ALA A 27 62.78 2.72 -41.41
CA ALA A 27 62.24 2.23 -42.67
C ALA A 27 60.71 2.09 -42.56
N LEU A 28 60.00 2.88 -43.38
CA LEU A 28 58.57 2.76 -43.65
C LEU A 28 58.30 1.53 -44.53
N LEU A 29 57.33 0.69 -44.15
CA LEU A 29 56.51 -0.17 -45.02
C LEU A 29 55.12 -0.32 -44.36
N VAL A 30 54.07 -0.04 -45.13
CA VAL A 30 52.63 -0.09 -44.80
C VAL A 30 52.03 -1.35 -45.47
N PRO A 31 50.83 -1.87 -45.14
CA PRO A 31 50.23 -2.29 -43.87
C PRO A 31 49.90 -3.82 -43.88
N LEU A 32 49.67 -4.44 -42.72
CA LEU A 32 48.91 -5.71 -42.66
C LEU A 32 47.90 -5.63 -41.51
N LEU A 33 46.64 -5.86 -41.88
CA LEU A 33 45.44 -5.73 -41.08
C LEU A 33 45.50 -6.55 -39.79
N ALA A 34 45.43 -5.87 -38.65
CA ALA A 34 44.90 -6.41 -37.41
C ALA A 34 44.00 -5.33 -36.81
N GLY A 35 42.69 -5.61 -36.78
CA GLY A 35 41.68 -4.68 -36.29
C GLY A 35 41.93 -4.29 -34.83
N PRO A 36 41.49 -3.10 -34.39
CA PRO A 36 41.52 -2.78 -32.98
C PRO A 36 40.59 -3.76 -32.28
N SER A 37 41.16 -4.56 -31.38
CA SER A 37 40.42 -5.30 -30.37
C SER A 37 39.41 -4.36 -29.76
N ALA A 38 38.13 -4.71 -29.89
CA ALA A 38 37.05 -4.01 -29.24
C ALA A 38 37.38 -3.94 -27.75
N CYS A 39 37.60 -2.72 -27.27
CA CYS A 39 37.40 -2.40 -25.87
C CYS A 39 35.96 -2.80 -25.58
N VAL A 40 35.77 -3.92 -24.88
CA VAL A 40 34.50 -4.29 -24.28
C VAL A 40 34.26 -3.26 -23.19
N GLY A 41 33.72 -2.11 -23.59
CA GLY A 41 33.09 -1.17 -22.68
C GLY A 41 31.87 -1.88 -22.13
N GLY A 42 31.93 -2.26 -20.86
CA GLY A 42 30.75 -2.73 -20.14
C GLY A 42 29.68 -1.67 -20.25
N THR A 43 28.60 -2.00 -20.96
CA THR A 43 27.35 -1.27 -20.91
C THR A 43 26.81 -1.36 -19.49
N THR A 44 26.88 -0.26 -18.75
CA THR A 44 26.13 -0.04 -17.50
C THR A 44 24.64 -0.30 -17.75
N PRO A 45 23.96 -1.16 -16.96
CA PRO A 45 22.53 -1.46 -17.07
C PRO A 45 21.56 -0.29 -16.83
N ASP A 46 22.04 0.87 -16.36
CA ASP A 46 21.22 1.94 -15.77
C ASP A 46 20.46 2.85 -16.77
N ARG A 47 20.45 2.59 -18.09
CA ARG A 47 19.82 3.51 -19.07
C ARG A 47 19.03 2.89 -20.22
N HIS A 48 18.74 1.59 -20.23
CA HIS A 48 18.08 0.98 -21.39
C HIS A 48 16.63 1.50 -21.58
N LEU A 49 15.76 1.41 -20.56
CA LEU A 49 14.34 1.74 -20.73
C LEU A 49 14.06 3.24 -20.92
N GLN A 50 14.80 4.12 -20.25
CA GLN A 50 14.67 5.57 -20.45
C GLN A 50 14.97 5.98 -21.90
N ASN A 51 15.96 5.33 -22.52
CA ASN A 51 16.29 5.51 -23.93
C ASN A 51 15.21 4.88 -24.82
N ASP A 52 14.70 3.68 -24.50
CA ASP A 52 13.60 3.06 -25.24
C ASP A 52 12.35 3.94 -25.29
N PHE A 53 12.03 4.64 -24.19
CA PHE A 53 10.96 5.64 -24.17
C PHE A 53 11.25 6.83 -25.07
N THR A 54 12.50 7.30 -25.08
CA THR A 54 12.92 8.44 -25.92
C THR A 54 12.83 8.07 -27.40
N ASP A 55 13.40 6.93 -27.78
CA ASP A 55 13.42 6.44 -29.16
C ASP A 55 11.99 6.16 -29.66
N ALA A 56 11.14 5.55 -28.84
CA ALA A 56 9.74 5.30 -29.20
C ALA A 56 8.91 6.60 -29.32
N ALA A 57 9.15 7.58 -28.45
CA ALA A 57 8.51 8.88 -28.52
C ALA A 57 8.84 9.59 -29.84
N ASP A 58 10.12 9.58 -30.24
CA ASP A 58 10.60 10.17 -31.48
C ASP A 58 10.06 9.44 -32.72
N ASP A 59 10.15 8.10 -32.75
CA ASP A 59 9.68 7.26 -33.87
C ASP A 59 8.19 7.50 -34.17
N TYR A 60 7.36 7.56 -33.13
CA TYR A 60 5.91 7.66 -33.27
C TYR A 60 5.36 9.10 -33.11
N HIS A 61 6.25 10.07 -32.94
CA HIS A 61 5.92 11.50 -32.76
C HIS A 61 4.90 11.71 -31.63
N VAL A 62 5.08 10.97 -30.52
CA VAL A 62 4.31 11.12 -29.27
C VAL A 62 5.20 11.88 -28.30
N PRO A 63 4.72 12.93 -27.60
CA PRO A 63 5.54 13.60 -26.59
C PRO A 63 6.03 12.60 -25.54
N LEU A 64 7.34 12.61 -25.26
CA LEU A 64 7.96 11.70 -24.28
C LEU A 64 7.22 11.70 -22.94
N SER A 65 6.78 12.87 -22.49
CA SER A 65 6.00 13.01 -21.26
C SER A 65 4.66 12.29 -21.29
N VAL A 66 3.97 12.28 -22.44
CA VAL A 66 2.69 11.56 -22.61
C VAL A 66 2.95 10.06 -22.53
N LEU A 67 3.95 9.56 -23.27
CA LEU A 67 4.27 8.13 -23.30
C LEU A 67 4.69 7.62 -21.91
N MET A 68 5.63 8.31 -21.25
CA MET A 68 6.06 7.95 -19.90
C MET A 68 4.93 8.14 -18.87
N GLY A 69 4.09 9.17 -19.01
CA GLY A 69 2.96 9.39 -18.10
C GLY A 69 1.90 8.29 -18.18
N VAL A 70 1.56 7.84 -19.39
CA VAL A 70 0.69 6.68 -19.62
C VAL A 70 1.30 5.43 -19.01
N SER A 71 2.57 5.15 -19.31
CA SER A 71 3.28 3.98 -18.76
C SER A 71 3.33 4.00 -17.23
N TYR A 72 3.54 5.17 -16.62
CA TYR A 72 3.57 5.30 -15.17
C TYR A 72 2.24 4.89 -14.53
N LEU A 73 1.10 5.33 -15.10
CA LEU A 73 -0.22 4.95 -14.61
C LEU A 73 -0.58 3.48 -14.84
N GLN A 74 0.06 2.85 -15.82
CA GLN A 74 -0.20 1.47 -16.19
C GLN A 74 0.61 0.47 -15.37
N SER A 75 1.88 0.77 -15.11
CA SER A 75 2.85 -0.19 -14.53
C SER A 75 3.83 0.44 -13.54
N ARG A 76 3.77 1.76 -13.31
CA ARG A 76 4.85 2.52 -12.65
C ARG A 76 6.22 2.28 -13.31
N TRP A 77 6.21 2.04 -14.63
CA TRP A 77 7.36 1.70 -15.51
C TRP A 77 7.95 0.30 -15.34
N ASP A 78 7.35 -0.57 -14.51
CA ASP A 78 7.84 -1.93 -14.30
C ASP A 78 7.59 -2.80 -15.56
N SER A 79 8.59 -3.61 -15.94
CA SER A 79 8.61 -4.33 -17.22
C SER A 79 8.12 -5.77 -17.14
N ARG A 80 8.45 -6.49 -16.06
CA ARG A 80 8.00 -7.86 -15.77
C ARG A 80 7.97 -8.80 -16.98
N PRO A 81 9.13 -9.11 -17.58
CA PRO A 81 9.21 -9.89 -18.82
C PRO A 81 8.47 -11.22 -18.76
N GLY A 82 7.46 -11.40 -19.62
CA GLY A 82 6.70 -12.63 -19.77
C GLY A 82 5.62 -12.86 -18.72
N ALA A 83 5.53 -12.03 -17.68
CA ALA A 83 4.52 -12.14 -16.63
C ALA A 83 3.35 -11.16 -16.90
N PRO A 84 2.14 -11.66 -17.18
CA PRO A 84 0.98 -10.80 -17.33
C PRO A 84 0.48 -10.27 -15.98
N SER A 85 -0.20 -9.13 -16.02
CA SER A 85 -1.18 -8.78 -14.99
C SER A 85 -2.43 -9.64 -15.10
N VAL A 86 -3.36 -9.45 -14.16
CA VAL A 86 -4.60 -10.24 -14.07
C VAL A 86 -5.58 -10.00 -15.21
N VAL A 87 -5.46 -8.85 -15.87
CA VAL A 87 -6.20 -8.55 -17.10
C VAL A 87 -5.41 -8.92 -18.36
N GLY A 88 -4.29 -9.63 -18.22
CA GLY A 88 -3.44 -10.04 -19.34
C GLY A 88 -2.57 -8.93 -19.92
N GLY A 89 -2.29 -7.88 -19.12
CA GLY A 89 -1.43 -6.76 -19.51
C GLY A 89 0.05 -7.07 -19.34
N TYR A 90 0.87 -6.75 -20.33
CA TYR A 90 2.31 -7.02 -20.33
C TYR A 90 3.14 -5.74 -20.46
N GLY A 91 4.34 -5.76 -19.87
CA GLY A 91 5.36 -4.74 -20.07
C GLY A 91 5.03 -3.36 -19.48
N PRO A 92 5.91 -2.37 -19.67
CA PRO A 92 5.75 -1.02 -19.12
C PRO A 92 4.48 -0.31 -19.59
N MET A 93 3.98 -0.61 -20.79
CA MET A 93 2.76 -0.02 -21.33
C MET A 93 1.49 -0.80 -20.97
N HIS A 94 1.62 -1.93 -20.23
CA HIS A 94 0.53 -2.81 -19.82
C HIS A 94 -0.40 -3.17 -20.99
N LEU A 95 0.21 -3.62 -22.09
CA LEU A 95 -0.52 -3.98 -23.30
C LEU A 95 -1.25 -5.31 -23.10
N VAL A 96 -2.56 -5.29 -23.28
CA VAL A 96 -3.46 -6.41 -22.94
C VAL A 96 -3.59 -7.38 -24.10
N ASP A 97 -3.39 -8.68 -23.84
CA ASP A 97 -3.63 -9.77 -24.81
C ASP A 97 -4.78 -10.68 -24.35
N THR A 98 -5.99 -10.40 -24.85
CA THR A 98 -7.23 -11.12 -24.47
C THR A 98 -7.35 -12.53 -25.04
N HIS A 99 -6.41 -12.98 -25.86
CA HIS A 99 -6.45 -14.28 -26.54
C HIS A 99 -5.60 -15.37 -25.88
N GLN A 100 -4.88 -15.06 -24.79
CA GLN A 100 -4.42 -16.11 -23.89
C GLN A 100 -5.48 -16.33 -22.83
N ASP A 101 -6.15 -17.48 -22.90
CA ASP A 101 -7.10 -17.94 -21.90
C ASP A 101 -6.54 -17.80 -20.49
N ARG A 102 -7.43 -17.35 -19.59
CA ARG A 102 -7.30 -17.25 -18.13
C ARG A 102 -6.33 -18.30 -17.57
N THR A 103 -5.18 -17.83 -17.08
CA THR A 103 -4.33 -18.64 -16.20
C THR A 103 -5.15 -19.14 -15.01
N PRO A 104 -5.01 -20.42 -14.62
CA PRO A 104 -5.79 -20.99 -13.52
C PRO A 104 -5.45 -20.29 -12.21
N SER A 105 -6.47 -19.97 -11.41
CA SER A 105 -6.31 -19.52 -10.02
C SER A 105 -5.40 -20.51 -9.26
N PRO A 106 -4.44 -20.03 -8.44
CA PRO A 106 -3.75 -20.92 -7.51
C PRO A 106 -4.81 -21.53 -6.59
N SER A 107 -4.78 -22.85 -6.45
CA SER A 107 -5.56 -23.54 -5.43
C SER A 107 -5.13 -23.06 -4.05
N ALA A 108 -6.07 -22.53 -3.27
CA ALA A 108 -5.87 -22.22 -1.86
C ALA A 108 -5.20 -23.41 -1.13
N PRO A 109 -4.24 -23.18 -0.21
CA PRO A 109 -3.61 -24.25 0.53
C PRO A 109 -4.65 -25.01 1.35
N ARG A 110 -4.71 -26.34 1.18
CA ARG A 110 -5.52 -27.24 2.01
C ARG A 110 -4.97 -27.22 3.44
N ARG A 111 -5.68 -26.57 4.37
CA ARG A 111 -5.45 -26.76 5.80
C ARG A 111 -5.89 -28.17 6.22
N GLY A 112 -5.00 -28.85 6.94
CA GLY A 112 -5.24 -30.16 7.55
C GLY A 112 -6.33 -30.10 8.62
N SER A 113 -6.99 -31.23 8.81
CA SER A 113 -8.23 -31.45 9.56
C SER A 113 -8.16 -31.20 11.06
N ALA A 114 -8.99 -30.27 11.55
CA ALA A 114 -9.88 -30.41 12.71
C ALA A 114 -10.91 -29.26 12.65
N GLN A 115 -12.21 -29.55 12.70
CA GLN A 115 -13.28 -28.55 12.67
C GLN A 115 -13.21 -27.57 13.85
N PRO A 116 -13.52 -26.28 13.60
CA PRO A 116 -14.36 -25.50 14.51
C PRO A 116 -15.48 -24.73 13.77
N PRO A 117 -16.55 -24.29 14.47
CA PRO A 117 -17.56 -23.42 13.88
C PRO A 117 -17.04 -21.97 13.88
N ALA A 118 -16.45 -21.55 12.77
CA ALA A 118 -16.27 -20.17 12.38
C ALA A 118 -16.27 -20.12 10.85
N VAL A 119 -17.03 -19.20 10.30
CA VAL A 119 -17.53 -19.15 8.91
C VAL A 119 -16.35 -19.10 7.93
N ALA A 120 -16.04 -20.24 7.31
CA ALA A 120 -15.09 -20.37 6.22
C ALA A 120 -15.85 -20.57 4.90
N ALA A 121 -15.42 -19.79 3.91
CA ALA A 121 -16.01 -19.69 2.58
C ALA A 121 -16.14 -21.02 1.82
N GLY A 122 -17.32 -21.22 1.23
CA GLY A 122 -17.52 -21.93 -0.04
C GLY A 122 -18.42 -23.17 0.01
N PRO A 123 -19.34 -23.30 -0.97
CA PRO A 123 -19.64 -24.58 -1.56
C PRO A 123 -19.27 -24.66 -3.05
N SER A 124 -19.12 -25.92 -3.47
CA SER A 124 -18.65 -26.44 -4.75
C SER A 124 -19.28 -25.82 -6.01
N ALA A 125 -18.46 -25.71 -7.05
CA ALA A 125 -18.85 -25.29 -8.39
C ALA A 125 -19.97 -26.16 -8.98
N ALA A 126 -21.16 -25.58 -9.14
CA ALA A 126 -22.19 -26.06 -10.05
C ALA A 126 -22.26 -25.14 -11.28
N GLN A 127 -22.32 -25.77 -12.44
CA GLN A 127 -22.17 -25.20 -13.77
C GLN A 127 -23.35 -24.31 -14.19
N GLY A 128 -23.04 -23.27 -14.97
CA GLY A 128 -23.88 -22.83 -16.08
C GLY A 128 -24.93 -21.75 -15.80
N ALA A 129 -24.53 -20.48 -15.94
CA ALA A 129 -25.44 -19.44 -16.42
C ALA A 129 -24.63 -18.39 -17.21
N THR A 130 -24.70 -18.49 -18.53
CA THR A 130 -24.16 -17.51 -19.48
C THR A 130 -24.99 -16.24 -19.46
N SER A 131 -24.47 -15.14 -18.91
CA SER A 131 -25.02 -13.81 -19.18
C SER A 131 -24.34 -13.21 -20.41
N SER A 132 -25.13 -13.07 -21.47
CA SER A 132 -24.78 -12.46 -22.75
C SER A 132 -24.60 -10.95 -22.60
N GLY A 133 -23.35 -10.49 -22.65
CA GLY A 133 -22.98 -9.08 -22.84
C GLY A 133 -22.63 -8.82 -24.32
N SER A 134 -23.15 -7.73 -24.87
CA SER A 134 -22.95 -7.23 -26.24
C SER A 134 -21.46 -7.15 -26.67
N PRO A 135 -21.15 -7.12 -27.99
CA PRO A 135 -19.77 -7.15 -28.48
C PRO A 135 -19.00 -5.92 -27.99
N SER A 136 -17.99 -6.13 -27.15
CA SER A 136 -17.16 -5.08 -26.60
C SER A 136 -16.34 -4.38 -27.70
N ALA A 137 -16.23 -3.06 -27.60
CA ALA A 137 -15.27 -2.28 -28.37
C ALA A 137 -13.85 -2.87 -28.17
N GLN A 138 -13.05 -2.90 -29.23
CA GLN A 138 -11.65 -3.37 -29.17
C GLN A 138 -10.90 -2.66 -28.01
N PRO A 139 -10.16 -3.38 -27.15
CA PRO A 139 -9.39 -2.76 -26.08
C PRO A 139 -8.42 -1.73 -26.64
N ALA A 140 -8.37 -0.53 -26.06
CA ALA A 140 -7.52 0.53 -26.58
C ALA A 140 -6.01 0.25 -26.41
N ALA A 141 -5.64 -0.50 -25.38
CA ALA A 141 -4.29 -0.99 -25.11
C ALA A 141 -4.05 -2.43 -25.64
N ASP A 142 -4.68 -2.82 -26.75
CA ASP A 142 -4.56 -4.17 -27.33
C ASP A 142 -3.14 -4.48 -27.83
N LEU A 143 -2.52 -5.52 -27.24
CA LEU A 143 -1.15 -5.96 -27.54
C LEU A 143 -0.98 -6.43 -28.97
N ARG A 144 -1.96 -7.13 -29.55
CA ARG A 144 -1.87 -7.65 -30.93
C ARG A 144 -1.99 -6.52 -31.94
N ARG A 145 -2.83 -5.52 -31.66
CA ARG A 145 -2.90 -4.29 -32.44
C ARG A 145 -1.59 -3.54 -32.38
N ALA A 146 -1.00 -3.38 -31.19
CA ALA A 146 0.32 -2.79 -31.02
C ALA A 146 1.39 -3.52 -31.84
N ALA A 147 1.43 -4.85 -31.75
CA ALA A 147 2.35 -5.71 -32.49
C ALA A 147 2.23 -5.50 -34.01
N ARG A 148 1.01 -5.44 -34.54
CA ARG A 148 0.76 -5.14 -35.97
C ARG A 148 1.22 -3.74 -36.36
N LEU A 149 0.99 -2.73 -35.52
CA LEU A 149 1.38 -1.35 -35.81
C LEU A 149 2.90 -1.17 -35.90
N ILE A 150 3.68 -1.97 -35.15
CA ILE A 150 5.14 -1.90 -35.15
C ILE A 150 5.80 -2.98 -36.02
N GLY A 151 5.02 -3.88 -36.62
CA GLY A 151 5.53 -4.97 -37.45
C GLY A 151 6.30 -6.05 -36.68
N ALA A 152 6.01 -6.25 -35.39
CA ALA A 152 6.69 -7.22 -34.52
C ALA A 152 5.78 -8.42 -34.17
N PRO A 153 6.35 -9.59 -33.81
CA PRO A 153 5.58 -10.69 -33.25
C PRO A 153 4.96 -10.32 -31.90
N ALA A 154 3.70 -10.70 -31.67
CA ALA A 154 3.02 -10.46 -30.39
C ALA A 154 3.78 -11.02 -29.17
N GLY A 155 4.44 -12.18 -29.33
CA GLY A 155 5.25 -12.76 -28.26
C GLY A 155 6.40 -11.86 -27.81
N GLN A 156 6.98 -11.06 -28.72
CA GLN A 156 8.06 -10.14 -28.37
C GLN A 156 7.58 -9.04 -27.42
N LEU A 157 6.39 -8.45 -27.65
CA LEU A 157 5.84 -7.41 -26.78
C LEU A 157 5.51 -7.90 -25.36
N ARG A 158 5.48 -9.22 -25.12
CA ARG A 158 5.26 -9.80 -23.78
C ARG A 158 6.54 -9.86 -22.95
N THR A 159 7.69 -9.99 -23.60
CA THR A 159 8.98 -10.28 -22.94
C THR A 159 10.02 -9.17 -23.12
N ASP A 160 9.84 -8.30 -24.11
CA ASP A 160 10.77 -7.23 -24.47
C ASP A 160 10.14 -5.86 -24.17
N ALA A 161 10.71 -5.16 -23.19
CA ALA A 161 10.24 -3.86 -22.74
C ALA A 161 10.33 -2.81 -23.84
N ALA A 162 11.37 -2.82 -24.68
CA ALA A 162 11.53 -1.86 -25.78
C ALA A 162 10.44 -2.05 -26.83
N ALA A 163 10.18 -3.29 -27.24
CA ALA A 163 9.09 -3.62 -28.16
C ALA A 163 7.72 -3.23 -27.58
N ASN A 164 7.51 -3.44 -26.28
CA ASN A 164 6.29 -3.07 -25.57
C ASN A 164 6.08 -1.54 -25.55
N VAL A 165 7.12 -0.77 -25.22
CA VAL A 165 7.10 0.70 -25.22
C VAL A 165 6.81 1.25 -26.62
N ARG A 166 7.48 0.73 -27.66
CA ARG A 166 7.19 1.08 -29.06
C ARG A 166 5.76 0.74 -29.44
N GLY A 167 5.25 -0.42 -29.02
CA GLY A 167 3.87 -0.82 -29.20
C GLY A 167 2.86 0.17 -28.61
N GLY A 168 3.08 0.61 -27.37
CA GLY A 168 2.25 1.61 -26.71
C GLY A 168 2.31 2.99 -27.38
N ALA A 169 3.49 3.44 -27.79
CA ALA A 169 3.66 4.68 -28.55
C ALA A 169 2.91 4.63 -29.89
N ALA A 170 3.01 3.51 -30.61
CA ALA A 170 2.29 3.29 -31.86
C ALA A 170 0.76 3.31 -31.67
N LEU A 171 0.25 2.71 -30.59
CA LEU A 171 -1.17 2.75 -30.24
C LEU A 171 -1.66 4.18 -29.96
N LEU A 172 -0.91 4.97 -29.19
CA LEU A 172 -1.25 6.37 -28.91
C LEU A 172 -1.29 7.19 -30.21
N ALA A 173 -0.25 7.10 -31.04
CA ALA A 173 -0.20 7.81 -32.32
C ALA A 173 -1.31 7.39 -33.28
N ALA A 174 -1.61 6.09 -33.36
CA ALA A 174 -2.72 5.57 -34.16
C ALA A 174 -4.08 6.09 -33.65
N THR A 175 -4.25 6.18 -32.33
CA THR A 175 -5.48 6.68 -31.70
C THR A 175 -5.66 8.17 -31.94
N GLN A 176 -4.60 8.97 -31.84
CA GLN A 176 -4.61 10.41 -32.16
C GLN A 176 -5.00 10.66 -33.62
N ARG A 177 -4.44 9.88 -34.56
CA ARG A 177 -4.82 9.94 -35.98
C ARG A 177 -6.28 9.55 -36.22
N GLN A 178 -6.77 8.52 -35.53
CA GLN A 178 -8.17 8.09 -35.63
C GLN A 178 -9.15 9.14 -35.08
N LEU A 179 -8.72 9.94 -34.11
CA LEU A 179 -9.45 11.11 -33.62
C LEU A 179 -9.48 12.29 -34.62
N GLY A 180 -8.79 12.18 -35.76
CA GLY A 180 -8.65 13.27 -36.73
C GLY A 180 -7.76 14.41 -36.25
N LYS A 181 -6.96 14.18 -35.21
CA LYS A 181 -6.06 15.19 -34.63
C LYS A 181 -4.63 15.00 -35.16
N PRO A 182 -3.86 16.10 -35.33
CA PRO A 182 -2.46 16.00 -35.72
C PRO A 182 -1.63 15.35 -34.60
N LEU A 183 -0.51 14.73 -34.99
CA LEU A 183 0.54 14.38 -34.03
C LEU A 183 1.25 15.67 -33.64
N SER A 184 1.07 16.09 -32.39
CA SER A 184 1.57 17.36 -31.86
C SER A 184 2.71 17.11 -30.89
N ALA A 185 3.69 18.01 -30.86
CA ALA A 185 4.72 18.02 -29.83
C ALA A 185 4.21 18.54 -28.47
N ASP A 186 3.04 19.20 -28.43
CA ASP A 186 2.43 19.69 -27.19
C ASP A 186 1.67 18.54 -26.49
N PRO A 187 2.08 18.13 -25.27
CA PRO A 187 1.35 17.13 -24.48
C PRO A 187 -0.13 17.45 -24.29
N ALA A 188 -0.53 18.72 -24.25
CA ALA A 188 -1.91 19.15 -24.06
C ALA A 188 -2.86 18.61 -25.15
N ASP A 189 -2.37 18.42 -26.36
CA ASP A 189 -3.16 17.98 -27.52
C ASP A 189 -3.51 16.48 -27.49
N TRP A 190 -2.94 15.72 -26.55
CA TRP A 190 -3.05 14.25 -26.49
C TRP A 190 -4.10 13.75 -25.49
N TRP A 191 -4.79 14.64 -24.77
CA TRP A 191 -5.68 14.25 -23.68
C TRP A 191 -6.75 13.22 -24.10
N GLU A 192 -7.39 13.41 -25.25
CA GLU A 192 -8.41 12.48 -25.74
C GLU A 192 -7.84 11.12 -26.16
N ALA A 193 -6.63 11.08 -26.73
CA ALA A 193 -5.97 9.82 -27.08
C ALA A 193 -5.58 9.04 -25.81
N VAL A 194 -5.10 9.75 -24.78
CA VAL A 194 -4.80 9.17 -23.46
C VAL A 194 -6.07 8.66 -22.79
N ALA A 195 -7.18 9.43 -22.82
CA ALA A 195 -8.45 8.99 -22.25
C ALA A 195 -8.93 7.68 -22.87
N ARG A 196 -8.81 7.54 -24.20
CA ARG A 196 -9.14 6.29 -24.88
C ARG A 196 -8.21 5.14 -24.48
N PHE A 197 -6.93 5.39 -24.22
CA PHE A 197 -5.94 4.36 -23.87
C PHE A 197 -6.33 3.54 -22.63
N SER A 198 -7.12 4.10 -21.71
CA SER A 198 -7.67 3.39 -20.55
C SER A 198 -8.44 2.11 -20.90
N GLY A 199 -9.00 2.03 -22.12
CA GLY A 199 -9.78 0.87 -22.58
C GLY A 199 -11.18 0.75 -21.97
N THR A 200 -11.59 1.68 -21.10
CA THR A 200 -12.94 1.70 -20.52
C THR A 200 -13.95 2.40 -21.45
N GLY A 201 -15.18 1.89 -21.46
CA GLY A 201 -16.32 2.54 -22.13
C GLY A 201 -16.94 3.67 -21.31
N ASP A 202 -16.62 3.77 -20.02
CA ASP A 202 -17.11 4.82 -19.12
C ASP A 202 -16.32 6.11 -19.37
N THR A 203 -17.00 7.11 -19.93
CA THR A 203 -16.41 8.43 -20.22
C THR A 203 -15.87 9.15 -18.99
N ALA A 204 -16.46 8.96 -17.81
CA ALA A 204 -15.99 9.57 -16.57
C ALA A 204 -14.70 8.89 -16.09
N ALA A 205 -14.66 7.55 -16.08
CA ALA A 205 -13.46 6.79 -15.77
C ALA A 205 -12.31 7.11 -16.74
N ALA A 206 -12.58 7.17 -18.04
CA ALA A 206 -11.61 7.55 -19.06
C ALA A 206 -11.05 8.96 -18.85
N ALA A 207 -11.91 9.92 -18.47
CA ALA A 207 -11.49 11.29 -18.17
C ALA A 207 -10.62 11.36 -16.90
N THR A 208 -10.97 10.59 -15.86
CA THR A 208 -10.17 10.49 -14.63
C THR A 208 -8.81 9.88 -14.91
N TYR A 209 -8.74 8.78 -15.67
CA TYR A 209 -7.48 8.18 -16.11
C TYR A 209 -6.57 9.19 -16.83
N ALA A 210 -7.11 9.91 -17.82
CA ALA A 210 -6.34 10.91 -18.54
C ALA A 210 -5.88 12.07 -17.63
N ASN A 211 -6.74 12.53 -16.72
CA ASN A 211 -6.35 13.57 -15.77
C ASN A 211 -5.26 13.10 -14.81
N ASP A 212 -5.19 11.81 -14.49
CA ASP A 212 -4.17 11.25 -13.63
C ASP A 212 -2.82 11.15 -14.34
N VAL A 213 -2.82 10.72 -15.60
CA VAL A 213 -1.64 10.80 -16.48
C VAL A 213 -1.13 12.24 -16.56
N PHE A 214 -2.02 13.21 -16.81
CA PHE A 214 -1.63 14.62 -16.93
C PHE A 214 -1.20 15.22 -15.59
N SER A 215 -1.72 14.74 -14.47
CA SER A 215 -1.26 15.12 -13.13
C SER A 215 0.16 14.62 -12.84
N VAL A 216 0.50 13.41 -13.32
CA VAL A 216 1.86 12.87 -13.29
C VAL A 216 2.80 13.68 -14.18
N ILE A 217 2.41 13.96 -15.44
CA ILE A 217 3.18 14.82 -16.35
C ILE A 217 3.47 16.19 -15.73
N ARG A 218 2.45 16.81 -15.13
CA ARG A 218 2.56 18.14 -14.52
C ARG A 218 3.54 18.16 -13.36
N ARG A 219 3.50 17.14 -12.50
CA ARG A 219 4.35 17.05 -11.29
C ARG A 219 5.73 16.46 -11.56
N GLY A 220 5.88 15.71 -12.65
CA GLY A 220 7.01 14.81 -12.84
C GLY A 220 6.93 13.57 -11.94
N ALA A 221 7.81 12.62 -12.20
CA ALA A 221 7.98 11.42 -11.38
C ALA A 221 9.43 10.94 -11.46
N ASN A 222 9.91 10.33 -10.38
CA ASN A 222 11.20 9.64 -10.34
C ASN A 222 11.01 8.32 -9.59
N ARG A 223 11.49 7.21 -10.16
CA ARG A 223 11.34 5.87 -9.58
C ARG A 223 12.45 4.95 -10.08
N THR A 224 12.88 4.05 -9.19
CA THR A 224 13.64 2.86 -9.57
C THR A 224 12.66 1.70 -9.74
N THR A 225 12.64 1.06 -10.91
CA THR A 225 11.75 -0.06 -11.21
C THR A 225 12.11 -1.30 -10.39
N VAL A 226 11.24 -2.30 -10.37
CA VAL A 226 11.52 -3.59 -9.72
C VAL A 226 12.76 -4.27 -10.30
N GLU A 227 13.05 -4.05 -11.59
CA GLU A 227 14.26 -4.52 -12.30
C GLU A 227 15.50 -3.66 -12.03
N GLY A 228 15.40 -2.61 -11.20
CA GLY A 228 16.51 -1.77 -10.79
C GLY A 228 16.84 -0.61 -11.72
N GLN A 229 16.00 -0.32 -12.73
CA GLN A 229 16.26 0.80 -13.64
C GLN A 229 15.74 2.12 -13.08
N HIS A 230 16.56 3.16 -13.13
CA HIS A 230 16.18 4.50 -12.67
C HIS A 230 15.56 5.32 -13.81
N LEU A 231 14.30 5.72 -13.66
CA LEU A 231 13.58 6.52 -14.65
C LEU A 231 13.15 7.86 -14.07
N THR A 232 13.24 8.90 -14.90
CA THR A 232 12.84 10.26 -14.55
C THR A 232 11.94 10.84 -15.63
N LEU A 233 10.74 11.24 -15.22
CA LEU A 233 9.84 12.09 -15.98
C LEU A 233 9.96 13.53 -15.45
N PRO A 234 10.57 14.46 -16.19
CA PRO A 234 10.64 15.86 -15.79
C PRO A 234 9.25 16.47 -15.63
N ALA A 235 9.08 17.31 -14.61
CA ALA A 235 7.84 18.03 -14.39
C ALA A 235 7.55 19.00 -15.54
N SER A 236 6.29 19.04 -16.01
CA SER A 236 5.79 20.01 -16.98
C SER A 236 4.66 20.85 -16.38
N PRO A 237 4.95 21.85 -15.52
CA PRO A 237 3.93 22.58 -14.76
C PRO A 237 2.90 23.33 -15.60
N GLY A 238 3.23 23.64 -16.86
CA GLY A 238 2.34 24.32 -17.80
C GLY A 238 1.18 23.46 -18.31
N VAL A 239 1.30 22.13 -18.21
CA VAL A 239 0.25 21.18 -18.63
C VAL A 239 -0.90 21.23 -17.64
N ARG A 240 -2.10 21.58 -18.13
CA ARG A 240 -3.31 21.64 -17.30
C ARG A 240 -4.17 20.38 -17.50
N PRO A 241 -4.71 19.79 -16.43
CA PRO A 241 -5.72 18.74 -16.57
C PRO A 241 -6.96 19.31 -17.26
N HIS A 242 -7.63 18.50 -18.07
CA HIS A 242 -8.94 18.89 -18.60
C HIS A 242 -9.96 18.80 -17.48
N THR A 243 -10.67 19.89 -17.23
CA THR A 243 -11.87 19.85 -16.39
C THR A 243 -12.92 19.02 -17.12
N PRO A 244 -13.34 17.86 -16.58
CA PRO A 244 -14.44 17.11 -17.18
C PRO A 244 -15.66 18.02 -17.23
N ARG A 245 -16.37 18.04 -18.37
CA ARG A 245 -17.75 18.53 -18.34
C ARG A 245 -18.52 17.57 -17.43
N PRO A 246 -19.33 18.04 -16.46
CA PRO A 246 -20.19 17.16 -15.68
C PRO A 246 -21.16 16.49 -16.66
N GLN A 247 -20.86 15.26 -17.08
CA GLN A 247 -21.78 14.44 -17.82
C GLN A 247 -22.58 13.67 -16.77
N GLY A 248 -23.86 14.02 -16.67
CA GLY A 248 -24.80 13.50 -15.69
C GLY A 248 -25.17 12.05 -15.97
N ALA A 249 -24.25 11.11 -15.72
CA ALA A 249 -24.69 9.80 -15.28
C ALA A 249 -25.37 10.02 -13.93
N GLN A 250 -26.67 9.72 -13.87
CA GLN A 250 -27.46 9.87 -12.66
C GLN A 250 -27.00 8.78 -11.69
N ARG A 251 -26.01 9.11 -10.85
CA ARG A 251 -25.46 8.19 -9.86
C ARG A 251 -26.60 7.69 -8.95
N PRO A 252 -26.63 6.39 -8.57
CA PRO A 252 -27.59 5.91 -7.60
C PRO A 252 -27.54 6.78 -6.33
N LYS A 253 -28.69 7.05 -5.72
CA LYS A 253 -28.81 7.97 -4.58
C LYS A 253 -28.06 7.43 -3.35
N GLU A 254 -27.85 6.13 -3.31
CA GLU A 254 -27.22 5.37 -2.25
C GLU A 254 -25.69 5.54 -2.24
N VAL A 255 -25.08 5.95 -3.36
CA VAL A 255 -23.62 5.95 -3.51
C VAL A 255 -22.98 7.20 -2.89
N GLU A 256 -22.13 6.95 -1.90
CA GLU A 256 -21.37 7.90 -1.11
C GLU A 256 -19.91 7.95 -1.59
N CYS A 257 -19.68 8.56 -2.75
CA CYS A 257 -18.35 8.73 -3.35
C CYS A 257 -18.07 10.18 -3.75
N PRO A 258 -16.80 10.62 -3.85
CA PRO A 258 -16.49 11.89 -4.49
C PRO A 258 -16.88 11.90 -5.98
N ALA A 259 -17.20 13.07 -6.52
CA ALA A 259 -17.73 13.22 -7.89
C ALA A 259 -16.74 12.83 -9.00
N GLU A 260 -15.45 12.82 -8.70
CA GLU A 260 -14.36 12.47 -9.62
C GLU A 260 -14.16 10.95 -9.81
N LEU A 261 -14.83 10.11 -9.00
CA LEU A 261 -14.72 8.66 -9.09
C LEU A 261 -15.91 8.05 -9.83
N SER A 262 -15.65 7.02 -10.63
CA SER A 262 -16.67 6.11 -11.16
C SER A 262 -17.08 5.16 -10.04
N CYS A 263 -18.30 5.35 -9.54
CA CYS A 263 -18.83 4.56 -8.44
C CYS A 263 -20.25 4.10 -8.75
N ASP A 264 -20.49 2.80 -8.57
CA ASP A 264 -21.79 2.16 -8.67
C ASP A 264 -22.22 1.53 -7.35
N TRP A 265 -23.44 0.97 -7.32
CA TRP A 265 -24.04 0.34 -6.14
C TRP A 265 -24.36 -1.13 -6.42
N LEU A 266 -24.01 -2.00 -5.48
CA LEU A 266 -24.44 -3.40 -5.45
C LEU A 266 -24.73 -3.79 -3.99
N SER A 267 -25.99 -3.77 -3.58
CA SER A 267 -26.37 -3.95 -2.18
C SER A 267 -25.86 -5.27 -1.59
N ALA A 268 -25.28 -5.18 -0.39
CA ALA A 268 -25.26 -6.31 0.54
C ALA A 268 -26.67 -6.48 1.11
N PRO A 269 -27.21 -7.71 1.25
CA PRO A 269 -28.58 -7.93 1.70
C PRO A 269 -28.71 -7.76 3.23
N TYR A 270 -29.72 -7.01 3.64
CA TYR A 270 -30.22 -7.02 5.02
C TYR A 270 -31.57 -7.74 5.02
N VAL A 271 -31.55 -9.03 5.32
CA VAL A 271 -32.74 -9.90 5.26
C VAL A 271 -32.74 -10.86 6.43
N GLU A 272 -33.91 -11.16 6.98
CA GLU A 272 -34.09 -12.23 7.95
C GLU A 272 -34.03 -13.60 7.26
N MET A 273 -33.46 -14.59 7.95
CA MET A 273 -33.28 -15.97 7.49
C MET A 273 -34.15 -16.94 8.30
N ASP A 274 -34.37 -18.15 7.77
CA ASP A 274 -35.33 -19.13 8.32
C ASP A 274 -35.01 -19.60 9.76
N ASP A 275 -33.77 -19.41 10.22
CA ASP A 275 -33.29 -19.75 11.57
C ASP A 275 -33.28 -18.56 12.54
N GLY A 276 -33.86 -17.42 12.14
CA GLY A 276 -33.90 -16.19 12.93
C GLY A 276 -32.60 -15.37 12.90
N GLN A 277 -31.58 -15.84 12.19
CA GLN A 277 -30.40 -15.01 11.87
C GLN A 277 -30.76 -14.00 10.77
N TYR A 278 -29.88 -13.03 10.54
CA TYR A 278 -30.08 -12.04 9.48
C TYR A 278 -28.82 -11.76 8.68
N GLY A 279 -29.02 -10.95 7.65
CA GLY A 279 -28.03 -10.59 6.65
C GLY A 279 -26.75 -9.97 7.19
N ASN A 280 -25.84 -9.72 6.27
CA ASN A 280 -24.41 -9.57 6.51
C ASN A 280 -23.95 -8.20 7.02
N HIS A 281 -24.85 -7.35 7.53
CA HIS A 281 -24.53 -6.05 8.10
C HIS A 281 -25.57 -5.63 9.14
N ASP A 282 -25.22 -4.69 10.01
CA ASP A 282 -26.12 -4.15 11.03
C ASP A 282 -26.64 -2.76 10.63
N LEU A 283 -27.91 -2.47 10.93
CA LEU A 283 -28.42 -1.10 10.77
C LEU A 283 -27.88 -0.21 11.88
N ALA A 284 -27.45 1.00 11.52
CA ALA A 284 -26.95 1.97 12.50
C ALA A 284 -27.26 3.43 12.09
N ASP A 285 -27.04 4.38 13.00
CA ASP A 285 -27.15 5.83 12.75
C ASP A 285 -25.79 6.53 12.89
N ARG A 286 -24.72 5.89 12.38
CA ARG A 286 -23.36 6.46 12.45
C ARG A 286 -23.26 7.74 11.61
N PRO A 287 -22.57 8.79 12.10
CA PRO A 287 -21.73 8.81 13.29
C PRO A 287 -22.44 9.33 14.56
N ARG A 288 -23.78 9.36 14.61
CA ARG A 288 -24.53 9.96 15.73
C ARG A 288 -24.49 9.09 16.98
N ASP A 289 -24.73 7.80 16.83
CA ASP A 289 -24.76 6.80 17.90
C ASP A 289 -23.36 6.24 18.21
N GLN A 290 -22.57 5.92 17.18
CA GLN A 290 -21.19 5.46 17.25
C GLN A 290 -20.34 6.19 16.22
N LYS A 291 -19.19 6.73 16.64
CA LYS A 291 -18.28 7.42 15.71
C LYS A 291 -17.63 6.43 14.74
N ILE A 292 -17.42 6.90 13.51
CA ILE A 292 -16.54 6.23 12.54
C ILE A 292 -15.15 6.80 12.73
N GLU A 293 -14.26 5.98 13.26
CA GLU A 293 -12.89 6.34 13.66
C GLU A 293 -11.86 5.75 12.70
N TYR A 294 -12.20 4.67 12.00
CA TYR A 294 -11.25 3.88 11.23
C TYR A 294 -11.66 3.69 9.76
N ILE A 295 -10.67 3.53 8.90
CA ILE A 295 -10.85 2.97 7.57
C ILE A 295 -9.90 1.76 7.47
N VAL A 296 -10.48 0.58 7.24
CA VAL A 296 -9.72 -0.66 7.12
C VAL A 296 -9.55 -0.99 5.65
N ILE A 297 -8.29 -1.16 5.26
CA ILE A 297 -7.84 -1.53 3.93
C ILE A 297 -7.70 -3.04 3.89
N HIS A 298 -8.40 -3.64 2.94
CA HIS A 298 -8.32 -5.06 2.67
C HIS A 298 -7.81 -5.29 1.26
N ASP A 299 -7.25 -6.46 1.01
CA ASP A 299 -7.37 -7.07 -0.30
C ASP A 299 -8.23 -8.32 -0.24
N THR A 300 -8.82 -8.68 -1.37
CA THR A 300 -9.95 -9.60 -1.39
C THR A 300 -9.57 -11.08 -1.27
N GLU A 301 -8.30 -11.44 -1.46
CA GLU A 301 -7.81 -12.82 -1.67
C GLU A 301 -8.65 -13.59 -2.72
N ALA A 302 -9.20 -12.85 -3.68
CA ALA A 302 -10.16 -13.33 -4.67
C ALA A 302 -10.30 -12.35 -5.83
N ILE A 303 -10.80 -12.85 -6.96
CA ILE A 303 -11.14 -11.99 -8.11
C ILE A 303 -12.49 -11.28 -7.88
N LEU A 304 -12.65 -10.07 -8.42
CA LEU A 304 -13.83 -9.22 -8.17
C LEU A 304 -15.17 -9.89 -8.49
N PRO A 305 -15.35 -10.64 -9.62
CA PRO A 305 -16.60 -11.34 -9.87
C PRO A 305 -16.99 -12.37 -8.80
N SER A 306 -16.01 -12.91 -8.07
CA SER A 306 -16.29 -13.78 -6.93
C SER A 306 -16.79 -12.97 -5.75
N MET A 307 -16.11 -11.88 -5.42
CA MET A 307 -16.47 -11.01 -4.29
C MET A 307 -17.83 -10.34 -4.46
N LEU A 308 -18.16 -9.90 -5.68
CA LEU A 308 -19.49 -9.35 -5.98
C LEU A 308 -20.60 -10.39 -5.82
N ARG A 309 -20.31 -11.70 -5.93
CA ARG A 309 -21.27 -12.74 -5.55
C ARG A 309 -21.30 -12.92 -4.03
N THR A 310 -20.13 -13.04 -3.38
CA THR A 310 -20.00 -13.22 -1.92
C THR A 310 -20.82 -12.18 -1.15
N VAL A 311 -20.66 -10.90 -1.47
CA VAL A 311 -21.34 -9.79 -0.77
C VAL A 311 -22.87 -9.84 -0.87
N GLN A 312 -23.41 -10.55 -1.87
CA GLN A 312 -24.85 -10.71 -2.07
C GLN A 312 -25.44 -11.92 -1.34
N TYR A 313 -24.61 -12.76 -0.69
CA TYR A 313 -25.10 -13.85 0.14
C TYR A 313 -25.26 -13.37 1.59
N PRO A 314 -26.47 -13.47 2.18
CA PRO A 314 -26.75 -12.92 3.51
C PRO A 314 -25.98 -13.62 4.65
N THR A 315 -25.51 -14.84 4.44
CA THR A 315 -24.73 -15.62 5.41
C THR A 315 -23.23 -15.34 5.37
N GLU A 316 -22.76 -14.55 4.40
CA GLU A 316 -21.33 -14.26 4.20
C GLU A 316 -20.94 -12.91 4.80
N ALA A 317 -19.65 -12.58 4.82
CA ALA A 317 -19.17 -11.27 5.23
C ALA A 317 -19.67 -10.13 4.30
N SER A 318 -19.55 -8.88 4.77
CA SER A 318 -19.80 -7.68 3.97
C SER A 318 -18.77 -6.59 4.24
N TRP A 319 -18.69 -5.63 3.32
CA TRP A 319 -17.81 -4.46 3.40
C TRP A 319 -18.50 -3.27 2.75
N HIS A 320 -17.93 -2.07 2.87
CA HIS A 320 -18.60 -0.88 2.34
C HIS A 320 -18.30 -0.69 0.87
N TYR A 321 -17.05 -0.88 0.44
CA TYR A 321 -16.61 -0.59 -0.93
C TYR A 321 -15.69 -1.68 -1.47
N SER A 322 -15.87 -2.07 -2.73
CA SER A 322 -14.88 -2.81 -3.52
C SER A 322 -14.22 -1.89 -4.56
N ILE A 323 -12.93 -2.09 -4.80
CA ILE A 323 -12.15 -1.38 -5.82
C ILE A 323 -11.55 -2.39 -6.79
N ARG A 324 -11.90 -2.24 -8.07
CA ARG A 324 -11.39 -3.08 -9.15
C ARG A 324 -9.92 -2.74 -9.44
N SER A 325 -9.08 -3.77 -9.55
CA SER A 325 -7.64 -3.61 -9.77
C SER A 325 -7.34 -2.94 -11.13
N SER A 326 -8.07 -3.31 -12.18
CA SER A 326 -7.72 -2.96 -13.55
C SER A 326 -7.88 -1.49 -13.92
N ASP A 327 -8.85 -0.80 -13.34
CA ASP A 327 -9.20 0.59 -13.68
C ASP A 327 -9.60 1.45 -12.48
N GLY A 328 -9.55 0.90 -11.26
CA GLY A 328 -9.91 1.61 -10.04
C GLY A 328 -11.40 1.95 -9.93
N HIS A 329 -12.29 1.29 -10.69
CA HIS A 329 -13.73 1.42 -10.52
C HIS A 329 -14.17 0.97 -9.13
N ILE A 330 -15.12 1.69 -8.53
CA ILE A 330 -15.58 1.44 -7.16
C ILE A 330 -17.03 0.96 -7.17
N THR A 331 -17.33 -0.04 -6.36
CA THR A 331 -18.70 -0.48 -6.10
C THR A 331 -18.97 -0.37 -4.61
N GLN A 332 -20.03 0.34 -4.21
CA GLN A 332 -20.46 0.42 -2.82
C GLN A 332 -21.54 -0.63 -2.53
N HIS A 333 -21.46 -1.25 -1.35
CA HIS A 333 -22.33 -2.36 -0.95
C HIS A 333 -23.17 -2.09 0.29
N VAL A 334 -22.60 -1.36 1.26
CA VAL A 334 -23.26 -0.97 2.52
C VAL A 334 -23.15 0.55 2.66
N ARG A 335 -24.24 1.19 3.11
CA ARG A 335 -24.20 2.63 3.40
C ARG A 335 -23.25 2.86 4.57
N THR A 336 -22.44 3.90 4.51
CA THR A 336 -21.42 4.17 5.54
C THR A 336 -22.00 4.47 6.92
N LYS A 337 -23.29 4.78 7.03
CA LYS A 337 -23.98 4.85 8.34
C LYS A 337 -24.19 3.48 9.00
N ASP A 338 -24.40 2.44 8.19
CA ASP A 338 -24.70 1.06 8.61
C ASP A 338 -23.37 0.30 8.81
N VAL A 339 -23.33 -0.76 9.63
CA VAL A 339 -22.09 -1.45 10.02
C VAL A 339 -21.87 -2.72 9.19
N ALA A 340 -20.94 -2.67 8.26
CA ALA A 340 -20.51 -3.86 7.51
C ALA A 340 -19.66 -4.83 8.34
N TRP A 341 -19.72 -6.13 8.06
CA TRP A 341 -19.03 -7.18 8.81
C TRP A 341 -17.75 -7.64 8.11
N HIS A 342 -16.70 -6.80 8.15
CA HIS A 342 -15.49 -7.01 7.33
C HIS A 342 -14.25 -7.41 8.13
N SER A 343 -14.15 -7.04 9.41
CA SER A 343 -12.87 -7.13 10.16
C SER A 343 -12.73 -8.36 11.06
N GLY A 344 -13.79 -9.15 11.25
CA GLY A 344 -13.81 -10.24 12.25
C GLY A 344 -13.81 -9.76 13.71
N ASN A 345 -13.78 -8.44 13.95
CA ASN A 345 -13.90 -7.83 15.28
C ASN A 345 -15.02 -6.79 15.28
N GLN A 346 -16.14 -7.10 15.93
CA GLN A 346 -17.30 -6.21 15.89
C GLN A 346 -17.05 -4.84 16.52
N PHE A 347 -16.16 -4.77 17.52
CA PHE A 347 -15.78 -3.49 18.12
C PHE A 347 -15.17 -2.55 17.06
N VAL A 348 -14.35 -3.12 16.16
CA VAL A 348 -13.74 -2.40 15.04
C VAL A 348 -14.76 -2.13 13.95
N ASN A 349 -15.54 -3.13 13.49
CA ASN A 349 -16.60 -2.94 12.47
C ASN A 349 -17.51 -1.75 12.80
N ALA A 350 -17.97 -1.68 14.06
CA ALA A 350 -18.82 -0.61 14.57
C ALA A 350 -18.23 0.79 14.36
N ARG A 351 -16.91 0.90 14.33
CA ARG A 351 -16.13 2.14 14.22
C ARG A 351 -15.45 2.31 12.87
N SER A 352 -15.60 1.37 11.94
CA SER A 352 -14.83 1.37 10.70
C SER A 352 -15.67 1.42 9.43
N ILE A 353 -15.00 1.85 8.37
CA ILE A 353 -15.39 1.60 6.97
C ILE A 353 -14.38 0.64 6.36
N GLY A 354 -14.81 -0.58 6.02
CA GLY A 354 -14.00 -1.56 5.26
C GLY A 354 -14.01 -1.29 3.75
N ILE A 355 -12.81 -1.30 3.14
CA ILE A 355 -12.59 -1.14 1.71
C ILE A 355 -11.78 -2.33 1.17
N GLU A 356 -12.43 -3.11 0.31
CA GLU A 356 -11.86 -4.25 -0.39
C GLU A 356 -11.15 -3.84 -1.68
N HIS A 357 -9.88 -4.19 -1.81
CA HIS A 357 -9.11 -4.01 -3.03
C HIS A 357 -9.00 -5.35 -3.74
N GLU A 358 -9.44 -5.42 -4.99
CA GLU A 358 -9.33 -6.67 -5.76
C GLU A 358 -7.87 -7.10 -5.85
N GLY A 359 -7.53 -8.22 -5.22
CA GLY A 359 -6.14 -8.63 -5.11
C GLY A 359 -5.86 -9.91 -4.34
N PHE A 360 -4.58 -10.25 -4.33
CA PHE A 360 -3.99 -11.29 -3.52
C PHE A 360 -2.65 -10.77 -3.00
N LEU A 361 -2.42 -10.85 -1.70
CA LEU A 361 -1.22 -10.37 -1.03
C LEU A 361 0.03 -11.10 -1.51
N THR A 362 -0.13 -12.33 -2.01
CA THR A 362 0.96 -13.16 -2.54
C THR A 362 1.38 -12.78 -3.96
N GLN A 363 0.60 -11.95 -4.66
CA GLN A 363 0.82 -11.57 -6.06
C GLN A 363 0.70 -10.04 -6.25
N PRO A 364 1.44 -9.22 -5.47
CA PRO A 364 1.26 -7.77 -5.43
C PRO A 364 1.42 -7.11 -6.81
N ASP A 365 2.37 -7.61 -7.60
CA ASP A 365 2.65 -7.12 -8.94
C ASP A 365 1.44 -7.22 -9.89
N ALA A 366 0.66 -8.29 -9.75
CA ALA A 366 -0.43 -8.58 -10.65
C ALA A 366 -1.69 -7.77 -10.30
N TRP A 367 -1.83 -7.35 -9.04
CA TRP A 367 -3.08 -6.83 -8.48
C TRP A 367 -2.99 -5.38 -7.98
N TYR A 368 -1.89 -4.95 -7.38
CA TYR A 368 -1.82 -3.63 -6.73
C TYR A 368 -1.46 -2.51 -7.73
N SER A 369 -2.41 -2.20 -8.61
CA SER A 369 -2.22 -1.22 -9.68
C SER A 369 -2.20 0.22 -9.18
N GLU A 370 -1.51 1.09 -9.92
CA GLU A 370 -1.48 2.53 -9.64
C GLU A 370 -2.88 3.17 -9.71
N GLN A 371 -3.75 2.69 -10.61
CA GLN A 371 -5.13 3.19 -10.73
C GLN A 371 -5.94 2.86 -9.48
N MET A 372 -5.83 1.63 -8.98
CA MET A 372 -6.49 1.20 -7.75
C MET A 372 -6.02 2.02 -6.55
N TYR A 373 -4.71 2.22 -6.36
CA TYR A 373 -4.16 3.08 -5.30
C TYR A 373 -4.71 4.51 -5.36
N ARG A 374 -4.79 5.09 -6.57
CA ARG A 374 -5.27 6.47 -6.77
C ARG A 374 -6.77 6.61 -6.49
N SER A 375 -7.59 5.67 -6.98
CA SER A 375 -9.02 5.66 -6.71
C SER A 375 -9.31 5.46 -5.22
N SER A 376 -8.62 4.49 -4.60
CA SER A 376 -8.67 4.25 -3.17
C SER A 376 -8.31 5.49 -2.36
N ALA A 377 -7.17 6.13 -2.67
CA ALA A 377 -6.75 7.33 -1.95
C ALA A 377 -7.74 8.49 -2.07
N ARG A 378 -8.42 8.66 -3.22
CA ARG A 378 -9.49 9.67 -3.37
C ARG A 378 -10.71 9.34 -2.50
N LEU A 379 -11.13 8.07 -2.49
CA LEU A 379 -12.23 7.62 -1.64
C LEU A 379 -11.90 7.81 -0.16
N VAL A 380 -10.73 7.36 0.29
CA VAL A 380 -10.28 7.49 1.68
C VAL A 380 -10.17 8.96 2.09
N ARG A 381 -9.58 9.84 1.29
CA ARG A 381 -9.56 11.29 1.61
C ARG A 381 -10.97 11.88 1.73
N TYR A 382 -11.89 11.46 0.88
CA TYR A 382 -13.29 11.91 0.92
C TYR A 382 -13.96 11.46 2.23
N LEU A 383 -13.85 10.18 2.57
CA LEU A 383 -14.43 9.60 3.78
C LEU A 383 -13.78 10.17 5.04
N ALA A 384 -12.46 10.26 5.08
CA ALA A 384 -11.71 10.83 6.19
C ALA A 384 -12.11 12.28 6.45
N LYS A 385 -12.27 13.09 5.40
CA LYS A 385 -12.80 14.47 5.53
C LYS A 385 -14.24 14.49 6.02
N LYS A 386 -15.10 13.59 5.53
CA LYS A 386 -16.53 13.52 5.90
C LYS A 386 -16.72 13.17 7.38
N TYR A 387 -15.91 12.25 7.90
CA TYR A 387 -16.04 11.70 9.25
C TYR A 387 -15.02 12.26 10.26
N GLY A 388 -14.06 13.07 9.83
CA GLY A 388 -13.03 13.63 10.70
C GLY A 388 -11.96 12.61 11.11
N ILE A 389 -11.72 11.60 10.27
CA ILE A 389 -10.74 10.53 10.53
C ILE A 389 -9.33 11.04 10.20
N PRO A 390 -8.36 10.98 11.14
CA PRO A 390 -6.98 11.32 10.87
C PRO A 390 -6.37 10.45 9.74
N LEU A 391 -5.48 11.05 8.94
CA LEU A 391 -4.72 10.32 7.92
C LEU A 391 -3.37 9.89 8.49
N ASP A 392 -3.40 8.87 9.36
CA ASP A 392 -2.23 8.20 9.92
C ASP A 392 -2.47 6.67 9.93
N ARG A 393 -1.46 5.88 10.32
CA ARG A 393 -1.56 4.42 10.32
C ARG A 393 -2.31 3.83 11.52
N GLN A 394 -2.70 4.63 12.52
CA GLN A 394 -3.56 4.18 13.60
C GLN A 394 -5.04 4.25 13.20
N HIS A 395 -5.39 5.14 12.26
CA HIS A 395 -6.76 5.30 11.79
C HIS A 395 -7.02 4.73 10.38
N ILE A 396 -6.00 4.67 9.54
CA ILE A 396 -6.03 4.04 8.22
C ILE A 396 -5.11 2.84 8.24
N PHE A 397 -5.66 1.63 8.32
CA PHE A 397 -4.88 0.42 8.57
C PHE A 397 -5.35 -0.81 7.83
N GLY A 398 -4.46 -1.80 7.71
CA GLY A 398 -4.76 -3.08 7.05
C GLY A 398 -5.57 -4.01 7.96
N HIS A 399 -6.27 -4.99 7.41
CA HIS A 399 -6.90 -6.03 8.24
C HIS A 399 -5.87 -6.76 9.13
N ASP A 400 -4.63 -6.86 8.65
CA ASP A 400 -3.45 -7.31 9.38
C ASP A 400 -3.24 -6.59 10.73
N ASN A 401 -3.73 -5.35 10.89
CA ASN A 401 -3.64 -4.58 12.13
C ASN A 401 -4.86 -4.70 13.06
N VAL A 402 -5.97 -5.28 12.60
CA VAL A 402 -7.18 -5.47 13.42
C VAL A 402 -6.85 -6.41 14.60
N PRO A 403 -7.15 -6.05 15.86
CA PRO A 403 -7.01 -6.98 16.99
C PRO A 403 -7.99 -8.15 16.87
N ALA A 404 -7.54 -9.34 17.30
CA ALA A 404 -8.48 -10.42 17.58
C ALA A 404 -9.40 -10.04 18.74
N PRO A 405 -10.73 -10.27 18.67
CA PRO A 405 -11.63 -9.89 19.76
C PRO A 405 -11.45 -10.70 21.04
N THR A 406 -10.86 -11.90 20.94
CA THR A 406 -10.59 -12.83 22.05
C THR A 406 -9.29 -13.60 21.78
N ALA A 407 -8.71 -14.23 22.81
CA ALA A 407 -7.52 -15.07 22.65
C ALA A 407 -7.74 -16.24 21.65
N SER A 408 -8.91 -16.88 21.68
CA SER A 408 -9.21 -18.04 20.84
C SER A 408 -9.39 -17.70 19.36
N SER A 409 -9.63 -16.44 19.01
CA SER A 409 -9.83 -16.00 17.62
C SER A 409 -8.53 -15.53 16.95
N ILE A 410 -7.41 -15.44 17.67
CA ILE A 410 -6.12 -15.02 17.10
C ILE A 410 -5.68 -15.89 15.90
N PRO A 411 -5.81 -17.23 15.93
CA PRO A 411 -5.44 -18.08 14.79
C PRO A 411 -6.27 -17.88 13.52
N ASP A 412 -7.44 -17.24 13.63
CA ASP A 412 -8.36 -16.99 12.52
C ASP A 412 -8.28 -15.57 11.99
N MET A 413 -7.46 -14.71 12.61
CA MET A 413 -7.29 -13.34 12.12
C MET A 413 -6.65 -13.32 10.73
N HIS A 414 -6.90 -12.23 10.03
CA HIS A 414 -6.48 -12.02 8.66
C HIS A 414 -5.11 -11.33 8.56
N ASP A 415 -4.48 -11.49 7.39
CA ASP A 415 -3.12 -11.05 7.11
C ASP A 415 -3.06 -10.02 5.95
N ASP A 416 -4.19 -9.67 5.35
CA ASP A 416 -4.30 -8.68 4.26
C ASP A 416 -4.16 -7.22 4.74
N PRO A 417 -3.62 -6.31 3.91
CA PRO A 417 -3.15 -6.49 2.53
C PRO A 417 -1.69 -6.96 2.46
N GLY A 418 -1.14 -7.45 3.57
CA GLY A 418 0.17 -8.08 3.62
C GLY A 418 1.38 -7.14 3.40
N PRO A 419 2.59 -7.71 3.31
CA PRO A 419 3.84 -6.96 3.38
C PRO A 419 4.18 -6.17 2.10
N PHE A 420 3.45 -6.40 1.01
CA PHE A 420 3.73 -5.81 -0.29
C PHE A 420 2.78 -4.67 -0.68
N TRP A 421 1.79 -4.35 0.17
CA TRP A 421 1.07 -3.09 0.06
C TRP A 421 2.01 -1.92 0.35
N ASP A 422 2.16 -1.00 -0.59
CA ASP A 422 3.08 0.15 -0.52
C ASP A 422 2.43 1.28 0.28
N TRP A 423 2.44 1.13 1.61
CA TRP A 423 1.86 2.09 2.55
C TRP A 423 2.46 3.49 2.38
N ARG A 424 3.77 3.59 2.06
CA ARG A 424 4.42 4.87 1.83
C ARG A 424 3.83 5.60 0.63
N HIS A 425 3.76 4.93 -0.53
CA HIS A 425 3.13 5.49 -1.72
C HIS A 425 1.64 5.78 -1.53
N TYR A 426 0.93 4.91 -0.82
CA TYR A 426 -0.47 5.13 -0.51
C TYR A 426 -0.68 6.44 0.28
N PHE A 427 0.14 6.69 1.30
CA PHE A 427 0.09 7.93 2.08
C PHE A 427 0.54 9.17 1.30
N ASP A 428 1.48 9.03 0.36
CA ASP A 428 1.80 10.09 -0.60
C ASP A 428 0.56 10.48 -1.44
N LEU A 429 -0.22 9.49 -1.90
CA LEU A 429 -1.47 9.71 -2.64
C LEU A 429 -2.63 10.22 -1.78
N LEU A 430 -2.65 9.88 -0.49
CA LEU A 430 -3.57 10.46 0.50
C LEU A 430 -3.24 11.93 0.79
N GLY A 431 -2.06 12.42 0.40
CA GLY A 431 -1.60 13.77 0.70
C GLY A 431 -1.15 13.94 2.16
N ALA A 432 -0.82 12.83 2.83
CA ALA A 432 -0.32 12.77 4.20
C ALA A 432 0.98 11.95 4.25
N PRO A 433 2.05 12.35 3.53
CA PRO A 433 3.25 11.54 3.37
C PRO A 433 3.88 11.16 4.71
N LEU A 434 4.19 9.87 4.87
CA LEU A 434 4.87 9.34 6.05
C LEU A 434 6.30 9.89 6.11
N ARG A 435 6.68 10.47 7.26
CA ARG A 435 7.97 11.15 7.44
C ARG A 435 8.35 11.22 8.92
N ALA A 436 9.61 11.56 9.19
CA ALA A 436 10.07 11.85 10.54
C ALA A 436 9.26 13.00 11.15
N THR A 437 8.81 12.82 12.40
CA THR A 437 8.14 13.85 13.20
C THR A 437 8.98 14.27 14.41
N ALA A 438 10.08 13.56 14.70
CA ALA A 438 11.06 13.93 15.70
C ALA A 438 12.51 13.65 15.22
N GLY A 439 13.49 14.01 16.06
CA GLY A 439 14.90 13.73 15.78
C GLY A 439 15.23 12.23 15.79
N PRO A 440 16.36 11.82 15.20
CA PRO A 440 16.73 10.40 15.07
C PRO A 440 16.91 9.66 16.41
N ASP A 441 17.20 10.40 17.48
CA ASP A 441 17.37 9.87 18.84
C ASP A 441 16.06 9.80 19.64
N SER A 442 14.90 10.05 19.02
CA SER A 442 13.59 10.01 19.69
C SER A 442 13.33 8.66 20.39
N ASP A 443 12.59 8.69 21.49
CA ASP A 443 12.13 7.49 22.20
C ASP A 443 10.98 6.77 21.49
N VAL A 444 10.48 7.32 20.38
CA VAL A 444 9.49 6.71 19.49
C VAL A 444 10.03 6.73 18.06
N VAL A 445 9.77 5.65 17.32
CA VAL A 445 10.12 5.54 15.91
C VAL A 445 8.91 5.16 15.07
N THR A 446 8.85 5.68 13.85
CA THR A 446 7.97 5.20 12.79
C THR A 446 8.76 4.26 11.89
N VAL A 447 8.29 3.03 11.68
CA VAL A 447 8.86 2.14 10.66
C VAL A 447 8.63 2.77 9.30
N LEU A 448 9.68 2.94 8.50
CA LEU A 448 9.61 3.64 7.23
C LEU A 448 10.76 3.21 6.30
N PRO A 449 10.82 1.94 5.88
CA PRO A 449 11.79 1.50 4.88
C PRO A 449 11.55 2.19 3.54
N ASP A 450 12.61 2.31 2.74
CA ASP A 450 12.48 2.66 1.33
C ASP A 450 11.91 1.44 0.57
N PHE A 451 10.66 1.53 0.15
CA PHE A 451 9.93 0.39 -0.42
C PHE A 451 10.64 -0.23 -1.64
N ALA A 452 11.25 0.58 -2.51
CA ALA A 452 11.87 0.10 -3.74
C ALA A 452 13.16 -0.72 -3.49
N THR A 453 13.93 -0.33 -2.46
CA THR A 453 15.22 -0.94 -2.14
C THR A 453 15.16 -1.95 -1.00
N HIS A 454 14.16 -1.88 -0.13
CA HIS A 454 13.96 -2.81 0.97
C HIS A 454 13.23 -4.07 0.50
N LYS A 455 14.00 -5.15 0.29
CA LYS A 455 13.53 -6.43 -0.26
C LYS A 455 13.84 -7.61 0.67
N PRO A 456 13.22 -7.69 1.86
CA PRO A 456 13.44 -8.81 2.77
C PRO A 456 12.90 -10.12 2.18
N LEU A 457 13.43 -11.24 2.66
CA LEU A 457 12.96 -12.57 2.25
C LEU A 457 11.56 -12.84 2.80
N PHE A 458 10.70 -13.36 1.93
CA PHE A 458 9.43 -13.98 2.26
C PHE A 458 9.36 -15.35 1.60
N THR A 459 8.62 -16.27 2.19
CA THR A 459 8.28 -17.56 1.58
C THR A 459 6.77 -17.71 1.44
N GLY A 460 6.28 -18.72 0.74
CA GLY A 460 4.86 -19.07 0.73
C GLY A 460 3.98 -18.32 -0.29
N CYS A 461 4.54 -17.50 -1.18
CA CYS A 461 3.74 -16.80 -2.20
C CYS A 461 3.15 -17.71 -3.28
N GLY A 462 3.80 -18.85 -3.56
CA GLY A 462 3.31 -19.85 -4.53
C GLY A 462 3.10 -21.21 -3.88
N LYS A 463 4.16 -21.76 -3.26
CA LYS A 463 4.08 -22.96 -2.44
C LYS A 463 4.68 -22.68 -1.07
N SER A 464 4.13 -23.32 -0.04
CA SER A 464 4.60 -23.21 1.33
C SER A 464 6.10 -23.51 1.42
N GLY A 465 6.83 -22.65 2.14
CA GLY A 465 8.28 -22.76 2.34
C GLY A 465 9.15 -22.39 1.12
N GLU A 466 8.59 -22.23 -0.09
CA GLU A 466 9.36 -21.76 -1.24
C GLU A 466 9.55 -20.23 -1.17
N PRO A 467 10.76 -19.70 -1.45
CA PRO A 467 11.00 -18.26 -1.54
C PRO A 467 10.06 -17.57 -2.53
N CYS A 468 9.48 -16.44 -2.09
CA CYS A 468 8.81 -15.49 -2.95
C CYS A 468 9.82 -14.83 -3.92
N ALA A 469 9.32 -14.33 -5.04
CA ALA A 469 10.11 -13.42 -5.88
C ALA A 469 10.52 -12.19 -5.05
N GLN A 470 11.75 -11.70 -5.23
CA GLN A 470 12.20 -10.50 -4.55
C GLN A 470 11.32 -9.31 -4.94
N HIS A 471 10.75 -8.65 -3.95
CA HIS A 471 9.84 -7.53 -4.14
C HIS A 471 10.05 -6.48 -3.05
N GLY A 472 9.73 -5.23 -3.36
CA GLY A 472 9.73 -4.16 -2.37
C GLY A 472 8.74 -4.41 -1.25
N SER A 473 9.07 -4.08 -0.01
CA SER A 473 8.20 -4.36 1.13
C SER A 473 8.05 -3.17 2.07
N SER A 474 6.85 -3.05 2.63
CA SER A 474 6.58 -2.15 3.76
C SER A 474 7.05 -2.74 5.09
N ALA A 475 7.33 -4.04 5.17
CA ALA A 475 7.58 -4.73 6.42
C ALA A 475 9.08 -4.89 6.74
N VAL A 476 9.47 -4.66 7.99
CA VAL A 476 10.75 -5.06 8.55
C VAL A 476 10.59 -6.34 9.36
N ARG A 477 11.65 -7.17 9.41
CA ARG A 477 11.70 -8.38 10.24
C ARG A 477 12.17 -8.06 11.65
N LEU A 478 11.58 -8.76 12.61
CA LEU A 478 11.85 -8.61 14.04
C LEU A 478 12.50 -9.87 14.59
N HIS A 479 13.67 -9.68 15.20
CA HIS A 479 14.52 -10.72 15.77
C HIS A 479 14.59 -10.61 17.30
N THR A 480 14.93 -11.71 17.97
CA THR A 480 15.11 -11.77 19.43
C THR A 480 16.35 -11.00 19.91
N GLU A 481 17.36 -10.86 19.05
CA GLU A 481 18.63 -10.19 19.31
C GLU A 481 19.02 -9.27 18.12
N PRO A 482 19.97 -8.32 18.28
CA PRO A 482 20.44 -7.45 17.19
C PRO A 482 21.38 -8.20 16.22
N ASP A 483 20.86 -9.27 15.61
CA ASP A 483 21.54 -10.15 14.67
C ASP A 483 20.55 -10.67 13.61
N GLU A 484 20.95 -10.71 12.33
CA GLU A 484 20.08 -11.20 11.24
C GLU A 484 19.87 -12.72 11.33
N ASP A 485 20.81 -13.45 11.96
CA ASP A 485 20.71 -14.90 12.18
C ASP A 485 19.97 -15.25 13.48
N ALA A 486 19.63 -14.27 14.32
CA ALA A 486 18.86 -14.51 15.53
C ALA A 486 17.43 -14.95 15.20
N PRO A 487 16.81 -15.84 16.01
CA PRO A 487 15.44 -16.26 15.81
C PRO A 487 14.47 -15.09 15.66
N LEU A 488 13.46 -15.26 14.81
CA LEU A 488 12.37 -14.30 14.66
C LEU A 488 11.53 -14.24 15.96
N ILE A 489 10.99 -13.06 16.26
CA ILE A 489 10.12 -12.86 17.42
C ILE A 489 8.83 -13.64 17.24
N GLN A 490 8.58 -14.57 18.16
CA GLN A 490 7.35 -15.34 18.20
C GLN A 490 6.15 -14.47 18.61
N ASP A 491 5.01 -14.67 17.95
CA ASP A 491 3.69 -14.28 18.43
C ASP A 491 3.04 -15.46 19.17
N PRO A 492 2.93 -15.44 20.51
CA PRO A 492 2.38 -16.56 21.28
C PRO A 492 0.87 -16.74 21.09
N GLY A 493 0.14 -15.75 20.58
CA GLY A 493 -1.27 -15.91 20.23
C GLY A 493 -1.46 -16.64 18.90
N ARG A 494 -0.53 -16.46 17.95
CA ARG A 494 -0.51 -17.20 16.68
C ARG A 494 0.14 -18.58 16.79
N ARG A 495 1.11 -18.73 17.69
CA ARG A 495 1.86 -19.97 17.96
C ARG A 495 1.71 -20.39 19.43
N PRO A 496 0.48 -20.72 19.88
CA PRO A 496 0.23 -21.05 21.28
C PRO A 496 0.91 -22.35 21.75
N ASP A 497 1.34 -23.19 20.82
CA ASP A 497 2.12 -24.40 21.02
C ASP A 497 3.63 -24.14 21.25
N GLY A 498 4.09 -22.92 21.06
CA GLY A 498 5.51 -22.57 21.20
C GLY A 498 6.31 -22.69 19.91
N ASP A 499 5.65 -22.97 18.77
CA ASP A 499 6.32 -23.07 17.48
C ASP A 499 7.00 -21.74 17.07
N ASP A 500 8.13 -21.86 16.38
CA ASP A 500 8.88 -20.71 15.89
C ASP A 500 8.07 -19.91 14.85
N SER A 501 8.23 -18.58 14.88
CA SER A 501 7.76 -17.73 13.78
C SER A 501 8.60 -17.96 12.52
N THR A 502 7.95 -17.84 11.37
CA THR A 502 8.52 -18.18 10.08
C THR A 502 8.64 -16.98 9.14
N GLU A 503 9.35 -17.18 8.03
CA GLU A 503 9.42 -16.21 6.94
C GLU A 503 8.20 -16.26 6.00
N ASP A 504 7.27 -17.20 6.22
CA ASP A 504 6.07 -17.35 5.39
C ASP A 504 5.31 -16.03 5.34
N VAL A 505 4.87 -15.61 4.16
CA VAL A 505 4.18 -14.34 3.91
C VAL A 505 2.92 -14.16 4.76
N ASN A 506 2.30 -15.23 5.26
CA ASN A 506 1.15 -15.19 6.17
C ASN A 506 1.53 -15.27 7.67
N ASP A 507 2.81 -15.32 8.00
CA ASP A 507 3.29 -15.26 9.39
C ASP A 507 3.67 -13.82 9.77
N LEU A 508 2.69 -13.11 10.34
CA LEU A 508 2.79 -11.70 10.74
C LEU A 508 3.49 -11.47 12.08
N GLY A 509 3.72 -12.52 12.87
CA GLY A 509 4.15 -12.39 14.27
C GLY A 509 5.42 -11.56 14.45
N SER A 510 6.34 -11.66 13.49
CA SER A 510 7.68 -11.04 13.56
C SER A 510 7.84 -9.84 12.61
N ARG A 511 6.80 -9.02 12.44
CA ARG A 511 6.82 -7.91 11.47
C ARG A 511 6.31 -6.58 12.05
N ALA A 512 6.97 -5.51 11.65
CA ALA A 512 6.44 -4.16 11.75
C ALA A 512 6.41 -3.52 10.37
N SER A 513 5.38 -2.72 10.08
CA SER A 513 5.07 -2.22 8.74
C SER A 513 5.17 -0.70 8.64
N ALA A 514 5.42 -0.21 7.42
CA ALA A 514 5.62 1.20 7.15
C ALA A 514 4.45 2.08 7.68
N GLY A 515 4.83 3.12 8.41
CA GLY A 515 3.97 4.09 9.07
C GLY A 515 3.49 3.69 10.47
N GLN A 516 3.67 2.42 10.90
CA GLN A 516 3.42 2.04 12.29
C GLN A 516 4.45 2.67 13.22
N THR A 517 4.02 3.00 14.44
CA THR A 517 4.83 3.72 15.44
C THR A 517 5.06 2.89 16.69
N TYR A 518 6.29 2.88 17.18
CA TYR A 518 6.70 2.03 18.31
C TYR A 518 7.59 2.79 19.28
N ALA A 519 7.45 2.50 20.57
CA ALA A 519 8.35 2.99 21.59
C ALA A 519 9.67 2.21 21.52
N VAL A 520 10.78 2.95 21.56
CA VAL A 520 12.13 2.38 21.52
C VAL A 520 12.47 1.75 22.87
N ALA A 521 12.94 0.50 22.81
CA ALA A 521 13.39 -0.30 23.95
C ALA A 521 14.93 -0.43 24.03
N GLY A 522 15.64 0.00 22.99
CA GLY A 522 17.10 -0.07 22.90
C GLY A 522 17.62 0.28 21.51
N ARG A 523 18.93 0.54 21.40
CA ARG A 523 19.66 0.76 20.15
C ARG A 523 21.03 0.12 20.25
N GLY A 524 21.55 -0.44 19.16
CA GLY A 524 22.88 -1.05 19.13
C GLY A 524 23.39 -1.20 17.70
N GLY A 525 24.48 -0.50 17.35
CA GLY A 525 25.00 -0.52 15.97
C GLY A 525 23.94 -0.08 14.95
N ASP A 526 23.70 -0.93 13.95
CA ASP A 526 22.67 -0.76 12.93
C ASP A 526 21.30 -1.33 13.35
N TRP A 527 21.06 -1.55 14.65
CA TRP A 527 19.84 -2.17 15.15
C TRP A 527 19.07 -1.25 16.10
N THR A 528 17.73 -1.32 16.00
CA THR A 528 16.80 -0.66 16.91
C THR A 528 15.92 -1.72 17.55
N ALA A 529 15.78 -1.69 18.87
CA ALA A 529 14.83 -2.50 19.61
C ALA A 529 13.56 -1.69 19.90
N ILE A 530 12.40 -2.31 19.74
CA ILE A 530 11.10 -1.77 20.10
C ILE A 530 10.40 -2.66 21.13
N TRP A 531 9.49 -2.07 21.90
CA TRP A 531 8.56 -2.86 22.71
C TRP A 531 7.49 -3.48 21.80
N TYR A 532 7.36 -4.80 21.85
CA TYR A 532 6.56 -5.58 20.91
C TYR A 532 6.09 -6.88 21.58
N LEU A 533 4.78 -7.11 21.66
CA LEU A 533 4.16 -8.31 22.27
C LEU A 533 4.74 -8.69 23.65
N GLY A 534 4.88 -7.70 24.54
CA GLY A 534 5.37 -7.93 25.90
C GLY A 534 6.87 -8.17 26.02
N ARG A 535 7.66 -7.95 24.95
CA ARG A 535 9.12 -8.18 24.94
C ARG A 535 9.87 -7.17 24.06
N LYS A 536 11.21 -7.22 24.08
CA LYS A 536 12.04 -6.47 23.14
C LYS A 536 12.11 -7.22 21.81
N ALA A 537 11.96 -6.50 20.72
CA ALA A 537 12.10 -7.00 19.35
C ALA A 537 13.05 -6.11 18.56
N TRP A 538 14.03 -6.70 17.89
CA TRP A 538 15.09 -5.99 17.17
C TRP A 538 14.85 -6.03 15.68
N PHE A 539 14.97 -4.88 15.00
CA PHE A 539 15.03 -4.82 13.55
C PHE A 539 16.25 -4.03 13.11
N ARG A 540 16.75 -4.38 11.92
CA ARG A 540 17.88 -3.70 11.30
C ARG A 540 17.44 -2.34 10.77
N ASN A 541 18.11 -1.29 11.24
CA ASN A 541 17.89 0.13 10.97
C ASN A 541 19.24 0.87 10.77
N PRO A 542 19.94 0.63 9.65
CA PRO A 542 21.27 1.18 9.41
C PRO A 542 21.19 2.68 9.11
N LYS A 543 22.21 3.44 9.54
CA LYS A 543 22.20 4.91 9.40
C LYS A 543 22.19 5.41 7.95
N GLU A 544 22.80 4.66 7.04
CA GLU A 544 22.88 5.02 5.62
C GLU A 544 21.55 4.75 4.88
N HIS A 545 20.84 3.70 5.28
CA HIS A 545 19.57 3.26 4.69
C HIS A 545 18.55 2.97 5.79
N PRO A 546 18.07 4.00 6.51
CA PRO A 546 17.21 3.80 7.68
C PRO A 546 15.90 3.12 7.28
N THR A 547 15.52 2.12 8.08
CA THR A 547 14.22 1.42 7.97
C THR A 547 13.21 1.96 8.98
N ALA A 548 13.62 2.88 9.85
CA ALA A 548 12.75 3.64 10.72
C ALA A 548 13.27 5.07 10.91
N VAL A 549 12.34 5.98 11.17
CA VAL A 549 12.61 7.41 11.41
C VAL A 549 12.12 7.83 12.79
N GLY A 550 12.75 8.84 13.37
CA GLY A 550 12.32 9.39 14.66
C GLY A 550 10.92 9.98 14.60
N ALA A 551 10.11 9.69 15.61
CA ALA A 551 8.74 10.15 15.69
C ALA A 551 8.40 10.74 17.06
N SER A 552 7.46 11.70 17.08
CA SER A 552 6.81 12.20 18.29
C SER A 552 5.49 11.47 18.49
N GLY A 553 5.04 11.34 19.74
CA GLY A 553 3.76 10.71 20.05
C GLY A 553 3.59 10.51 21.55
N ARG A 554 2.50 9.85 21.95
CA ARG A 554 2.26 9.50 23.34
C ARG A 554 2.57 8.02 23.57
N THR A 555 3.04 7.69 24.75
CA THR A 555 3.21 6.30 25.17
C THR A 555 2.47 6.03 26.46
N VAL A 556 1.96 4.81 26.62
CA VAL A 556 1.42 4.31 27.89
C VAL A 556 2.44 3.41 28.59
N THR A 557 2.46 3.46 29.92
CA THR A 557 3.28 2.63 30.80
C THR A 557 2.39 2.12 31.96
N PRO A 558 2.54 0.89 32.46
CA PRO A 558 1.80 0.45 33.65
C PRO A 558 2.09 1.36 34.84
N LYS A 559 1.07 1.64 35.65
CA LYS A 559 1.22 2.43 36.88
C LYS A 559 2.16 1.77 37.87
N ASP A 560 2.79 2.60 38.69
CA ASP A 560 3.63 2.16 39.81
C ASP A 560 2.89 1.13 40.70
N GLY A 561 3.54 0.00 40.95
CA GLY A 561 2.98 -1.10 41.74
C GLY A 561 2.30 -2.21 40.93
N LEU A 562 2.07 -2.02 39.63
CA LEU A 562 1.56 -3.06 38.72
C LEU A 562 2.72 -3.73 37.99
N SER A 563 2.96 -5.02 38.24
CA SER A 563 4.02 -5.78 37.56
C SER A 563 3.66 -6.16 36.12
N GLU A 564 2.37 -6.38 35.88
CA GLU A 564 1.78 -6.70 34.58
C GLU A 564 0.32 -6.22 34.56
N ILE A 565 -0.18 -5.86 33.38
CA ILE A 565 -1.58 -5.49 33.17
C ILE A 565 -2.15 -6.23 31.95
N PRO A 566 -3.46 -6.54 31.95
CA PRO A 566 -4.10 -7.22 30.84
C PRO A 566 -4.16 -6.35 29.58
N VAL A 567 -4.06 -7.02 28.43
CA VAL A 567 -4.23 -6.42 27.10
C VAL A 567 -5.48 -6.99 26.46
N TYR A 568 -6.31 -6.16 25.85
CA TYR A 568 -7.61 -6.53 25.32
C TYR A 568 -7.69 -6.34 23.81
N GLY A 569 -8.48 -7.18 23.16
CA GLY A 569 -8.80 -7.03 21.74
C GLY A 569 -10.00 -6.12 21.44
N ARG A 570 -10.72 -5.72 22.48
CA ARG A 570 -11.93 -4.88 22.44
C ARG A 570 -11.98 -4.03 23.71
N ALA A 571 -12.43 -2.78 23.59
CA ALA A 571 -12.79 -1.97 24.74
C ALA A 571 -14.29 -2.14 25.03
N LEU A 572 -14.62 -3.04 25.96
CA LEU A 572 -16.01 -3.31 26.35
C LEU A 572 -16.47 -2.37 27.47
N PRO A 573 -17.77 -2.04 27.53
CA PRO A 573 -18.34 -1.29 28.64
C PRO A 573 -18.40 -2.18 29.90
N GLU A 574 -18.44 -1.56 31.07
CA GLU A 574 -18.60 -2.25 32.35
C GLU A 574 -19.98 -2.95 32.49
N GLU A 575 -20.08 -3.97 33.34
CA GLU A 575 -21.30 -4.80 33.54
C GLU A 575 -22.56 -3.96 33.80
N ASP A 576 -22.46 -2.90 34.62
CA ASP A 576 -23.60 -2.04 34.97
C ASP A 576 -24.08 -1.10 33.85
N ALA A 577 -23.36 -1.05 32.72
CA ALA A 577 -23.74 -0.26 31.56
C ALA A 577 -24.76 -0.98 30.65
N TYR A 578 -24.85 -2.31 30.73
CA TYR A 578 -25.75 -3.10 29.88
C TYR A 578 -27.21 -2.95 30.33
N PRO A 579 -28.13 -2.52 29.45
CA PRO A 579 -29.55 -2.44 29.78
C PRO A 579 -30.17 -3.82 30.02
N GLU A 580 -31.30 -3.85 30.73
CA GLU A 580 -32.07 -5.08 30.94
C GLU A 580 -32.43 -5.74 29.60
N GLY A 581 -32.12 -7.02 29.48
CA GLY A 581 -32.38 -7.81 28.26
C GLY A 581 -31.25 -7.82 27.23
N VAL A 582 -30.23 -6.97 27.37
CA VAL A 582 -29.03 -6.98 26.50
C VAL A 582 -27.98 -7.92 27.10
N PRO A 583 -27.49 -8.94 26.37
CA PRO A 583 -26.48 -9.85 26.89
C PRO A 583 -25.15 -9.15 27.15
N GLU A 584 -24.70 -9.21 28.41
CA GLU A 584 -23.36 -8.79 28.79
C GLU A 584 -22.30 -9.59 28.01
N GLN A 585 -21.25 -8.92 27.59
CA GLN A 585 -20.10 -9.56 26.95
C GLN A 585 -18.99 -9.80 27.97
N PRO A 586 -18.56 -11.06 28.17
CA PRO A 586 -17.48 -11.33 29.11
C PRO A 586 -16.16 -10.72 28.62
N GLU A 587 -15.41 -10.19 29.57
CA GLU A 587 -14.04 -9.76 29.32
C GLU A 587 -13.19 -10.96 28.88
N SER A 588 -12.35 -10.70 27.87
CA SER A 588 -11.42 -11.70 27.35
C SER A 588 -10.07 -11.03 27.10
N PRO A 589 -9.20 -10.95 28.13
CA PRO A 589 -7.82 -10.56 27.93
C PRO A 589 -7.17 -11.47 26.88
N LEU A 590 -6.35 -10.87 26.03
CA LEU A 590 -5.49 -11.57 25.09
C LEU A 590 -4.38 -12.32 25.86
N PRO A 591 -3.69 -13.31 25.25
CA PRO A 591 -2.62 -14.06 25.92
C PRO A 591 -1.32 -13.24 26.07
N TYR A 592 -1.44 -11.92 26.08
CA TYR A 592 -0.34 -10.98 26.19
C TYR A 592 -0.53 -10.09 27.42
N SER A 593 0.59 -9.60 27.93
CA SER A 593 0.59 -8.68 29.07
C SER A 593 1.52 -7.51 28.79
N LEU A 594 1.14 -6.33 29.30
CA LEU A 594 1.98 -5.16 29.29
C LEU A 594 2.74 -5.12 30.62
N LEU A 595 4.05 -5.36 30.59
CA LEU A 595 4.87 -5.54 31.79
C LEU A 595 5.42 -4.21 32.33
N ALA A 596 5.71 -4.15 33.62
CA ALA A 596 6.32 -2.98 34.26
C ALA A 596 7.60 -2.53 33.52
N GLY A 597 7.72 -1.22 33.29
CA GLY A 597 8.84 -0.60 32.58
C GLY A 597 8.76 -0.69 31.04
N GLN A 598 7.73 -1.32 30.49
CA GLN A 598 7.46 -1.29 29.04
C GLN A 598 6.64 -0.06 28.66
N ARG A 599 6.80 0.38 27.41
CA ARG A 599 6.10 1.54 26.84
C ARG A 599 5.47 1.15 25.51
N TYR A 600 4.23 1.57 25.25
CA TYR A 600 3.58 1.33 23.96
C TYR A 600 2.92 2.61 23.44
N VAL A 601 2.99 2.85 22.14
CA VAL A 601 2.48 4.09 21.53
C VAL A 601 0.96 4.08 21.54
N THR A 602 0.35 5.22 21.86
CA THR A 602 -1.09 5.46 21.80
C THR A 602 -1.41 6.77 21.06
N GLN A 603 -2.47 6.78 20.24
CA GLN A 603 -2.97 8.01 19.60
C GLN A 603 -4.46 8.28 19.89
N SER A 604 -5.22 7.28 20.33
CA SER A 604 -6.63 7.42 20.71
C SER A 604 -6.90 6.97 22.16
N ARG A 605 -7.97 7.53 22.71
CA ARG A 605 -8.56 7.14 23.99
C ARG A 605 -10.04 6.96 23.76
N ASP A 606 -10.53 5.77 24.04
CA ASP A 606 -11.88 5.36 23.73
C ASP A 606 -12.65 5.05 25.01
N VAL A 607 -13.97 5.15 24.94
CA VAL A 607 -14.87 4.68 25.99
C VAL A 607 -15.41 3.33 25.55
N GLY A 608 -15.52 2.40 26.51
CA GLY A 608 -16.06 1.07 26.27
C GLY A 608 -17.43 1.13 25.59
N SER A 609 -17.61 0.35 24.52
CA SER A 609 -18.92 0.24 23.87
C SER A 609 -19.17 -1.13 23.26
N TYR A 610 -20.44 -1.44 23.10
CA TYR A 610 -20.93 -2.69 22.52
C TYR A 610 -22.14 -2.41 21.63
N ILE A 611 -22.25 -3.13 20.51
CA ILE A 611 -23.44 -3.12 19.64
C ILE A 611 -24.11 -4.48 19.78
N ASP A 612 -25.38 -4.47 20.20
CA ASP A 612 -26.19 -5.69 20.29
C ASP A 612 -26.68 -6.12 18.91
N ARG A 613 -26.63 -7.42 18.65
CA ARG A 613 -26.84 -8.07 17.33
C ARG A 613 -27.82 -9.22 17.43
N SER A 614 -28.59 -9.26 18.51
CA SER A 614 -29.34 -10.46 18.91
C SER A 614 -30.51 -10.78 17.97
N SER A 615 -30.92 -9.86 17.11
CA SER A 615 -32.14 -10.01 16.31
C SER A 615 -32.17 -9.11 15.08
N PHE A 616 -32.82 -9.59 14.02
CA PHE A 616 -33.23 -8.77 12.90
C PHE A 616 -34.15 -7.62 13.36
N SER A 617 -33.90 -6.40 12.87
CA SER A 617 -34.71 -5.22 13.20
C SER A 617 -34.75 -4.22 12.05
N ASP A 618 -35.87 -3.51 11.91
CA ASP A 618 -36.02 -2.38 10.98
C ASP A 618 -35.48 -1.04 11.55
N THR A 619 -34.99 -1.05 12.81
CA THR A 619 -34.40 0.12 13.46
C THR A 619 -32.90 -0.09 13.71
N PRO A 620 -32.11 0.99 13.84
CA PRO A 620 -30.71 0.90 14.25
C PRO A 620 -30.50 0.07 15.51
N ASP A 621 -29.40 -0.69 15.55
CA ASP A 621 -29.01 -1.47 16.71
C ASP A 621 -28.58 -0.57 17.88
N LEU A 622 -28.82 -1.08 19.10
CA LEU A 622 -28.49 -0.35 20.31
C LEU A 622 -26.97 -0.33 20.53
N VAL A 623 -26.44 0.90 20.67
CA VAL A 623 -25.06 1.12 21.12
C VAL A 623 -25.05 1.28 22.64
N VAL A 624 -24.60 0.25 23.35
CA VAL A 624 -24.30 0.30 24.79
C VAL A 624 -23.02 1.08 24.99
N LYS A 625 -23.06 2.12 25.83
CA LYS A 625 -21.88 2.94 26.17
C LYS A 625 -21.61 2.85 27.67
N GLY A 626 -20.38 2.50 28.01
CA GLY A 626 -19.90 2.48 29.38
C GLY A 626 -19.29 3.81 29.80
N ARG A 627 -18.57 3.77 30.91
CA ARG A 627 -17.73 4.83 31.44
C ARG A 627 -16.26 4.41 31.52
N GLU A 628 -15.96 3.11 31.46
CA GLU A 628 -14.59 2.62 31.43
C GLU A 628 -13.87 3.14 30.18
N GLU A 629 -12.71 3.75 30.39
CA GLU A 629 -11.88 4.31 29.33
C GLU A 629 -10.69 3.41 29.04
N TYR A 630 -10.32 3.35 27.77
CA TYR A 630 -9.22 2.54 27.27
C TYR A 630 -8.30 3.40 26.40
N TYR A 631 -7.02 3.08 26.40
CA TYR A 631 -6.08 3.55 25.38
C TYR A 631 -5.92 2.47 24.33
N GLU A 632 -6.09 2.85 23.07
CA GLU A 632 -5.65 2.03 21.94
C GLU A 632 -4.15 2.16 21.79
N ILE A 633 -3.47 1.01 21.66
CA ILE A 633 -2.02 0.92 21.58
C ILE A 633 -1.58 0.11 20.36
N GLN A 634 -0.44 0.49 19.77
CA GLN A 634 0.26 -0.37 18.83
C GLN A 634 0.95 -1.49 19.62
N PHE A 635 0.42 -2.72 19.57
CA PHE A 635 0.90 -3.84 20.38
C PHE A 635 1.22 -5.06 19.50
N GLY A 636 2.50 -5.20 19.15
CA GLY A 636 2.91 -6.12 18.11
C GLY A 636 2.62 -5.55 16.72
N HIS A 637 2.20 -6.40 15.78
CA HIS A 637 1.74 -5.94 14.47
C HIS A 637 0.34 -5.33 14.54
N ARG A 638 -0.50 -5.79 15.47
CA ARG A 638 -1.90 -5.39 15.62
C ARG A 638 -2.05 -4.21 16.59
N LEU A 639 -3.22 -3.58 16.54
CA LEU A 639 -3.69 -2.71 17.61
C LEU A 639 -4.15 -3.56 18.80
N ALA A 640 -4.23 -2.96 19.98
CA ALA A 640 -4.85 -3.54 21.17
C ALA A 640 -5.33 -2.45 22.12
N TYR A 641 -6.01 -2.82 23.19
CA TYR A 641 -6.57 -1.88 24.17
C TYR A 641 -6.09 -2.20 25.58
N VAL A 642 -5.79 -1.17 26.36
CA VAL A 642 -5.49 -1.27 27.80
C VAL A 642 -6.35 -0.26 28.56
N ARG A 643 -6.76 -0.60 29.79
CA ARG A 643 -7.57 0.32 30.60
C ARG A 643 -6.77 1.56 30.96
N ALA A 644 -7.41 2.72 30.87
CA ALA A 644 -6.82 3.98 31.29
C ALA A 644 -6.57 4.03 32.81
N SER A 645 -7.29 3.22 33.59
CA SER A 645 -7.11 3.07 35.02
C SER A 645 -5.80 2.36 35.39
N ASP A 646 -5.20 1.59 34.48
CA ASP A 646 -4.00 0.76 34.72
C ASP A 646 -2.69 1.40 34.25
N VAL A 647 -2.75 2.50 33.49
CA VAL A 647 -1.58 3.10 32.84
C VAL A 647 -1.43 4.60 33.11
N ASP A 648 -0.19 5.05 33.09
CA ASP A 648 0.18 6.46 32.96
C ASP A 648 0.50 6.78 31.49
N VAL A 649 0.35 8.05 31.10
CA VAL A 649 0.60 8.53 29.73
C VAL A 649 1.71 9.56 29.72
N ASP A 650 2.72 9.32 28.89
CA ASP A 650 3.86 10.20 28.68
C ASP A 650 3.86 10.80 27.28
N GLU A 651 4.22 12.09 27.17
CA GLU A 651 4.40 12.80 25.90
C GLU A 651 5.84 12.70 25.42
N VAL A 652 6.06 12.12 24.24
CA VAL A 652 7.36 12.10 23.55
C VAL A 652 7.41 13.28 22.59
N SER A 653 7.99 14.38 23.08
CA SER A 653 8.04 15.65 22.37
C SER A 653 8.93 15.61 21.13
N ALA A 654 8.50 16.30 20.07
CA ALA A 654 9.41 16.71 19.00
C ALA A 654 10.44 17.71 19.57
N PRO A 655 11.72 17.69 19.15
CA PRO A 655 12.63 18.76 19.50
C PRO A 655 12.05 20.08 19.00
N ALA A 656 12.05 21.11 19.86
CA ALA A 656 11.57 22.45 19.50
C ALA A 656 12.27 22.89 18.21
N THR A 657 11.53 22.91 17.10
CA THR A 657 12.03 23.51 15.87
C THR A 657 12.26 24.99 16.17
N ALA A 658 13.49 25.45 15.96
CA ALA A 658 13.84 26.85 16.03
C ALA A 658 12.81 27.63 15.21
N GLN A 659 12.11 28.56 15.85
CA GLN A 659 11.19 29.47 15.17
C GLN A 659 11.89 30.06 13.93
N PRO A 660 11.21 30.14 12.77
CA PRO A 660 11.76 30.91 11.67
C PRO A 660 12.03 32.33 12.17
N PRO A 661 13.17 32.96 11.80
CA PRO A 661 13.48 34.30 12.28
C PRO A 661 12.29 35.20 11.95
N SER A 662 11.76 35.86 12.99
CA SER A 662 10.70 36.84 12.86
C SER A 662 11.12 37.86 11.81
N GLY A 663 10.50 37.78 10.63
CA GLY A 663 10.72 38.74 9.57
C GLY A 663 10.27 40.11 10.05
N GLU A 664 11.23 40.98 10.33
CA GLU A 664 11.00 42.42 10.45
C GLU A 664 10.35 42.93 9.15
N GLY A 665 9.18 43.55 9.31
CA GLY A 665 8.88 44.80 8.60
C GLY A 665 8.40 44.73 7.15
N ALA A 666 7.30 44.03 6.86
CA ALA A 666 6.50 44.34 5.67
C ALA A 666 5.53 45.51 5.97
N ARG A 667 5.99 46.75 5.69
CA ARG A 667 5.11 47.94 5.61
C ARG A 667 4.04 47.70 4.55
N ARG A 668 2.76 47.75 4.95
CA ARG A 668 1.62 47.94 4.03
C ARG A 668 1.77 49.24 3.24
N PRO A 669 1.60 49.27 1.92
CA PRO A 669 1.30 50.51 1.23
C PRO A 669 -0.19 50.83 1.43
N ARG A 670 -0.46 52.05 1.89
CA ARG A 670 -1.79 52.68 1.79
C ARG A 670 -1.98 53.17 0.36
N ARG A 671 -2.93 52.58 -0.37
CA ARG A 671 -4.02 53.25 -1.09
C ARG A 671 -4.80 52.23 -1.91
#